data_AF-A0A936PRI0-F1
#
_entry.id   AF-A0A936PRI0-F1
#
_cell.length_a   1.000
_cell.length_b   1.000
_cell.length_c   1.000
_cell.angle_alpha   90.00
_cell.angle_beta   90.00
_cell.angle_gamma   90.00
#
_symmetry.space_group_name_H-M   'P 1'
#
loop_
_entity.id
_entity.type
_entity.pdbx_description
1 polymer ?
#
loop_
_entity_poly.entity_id
_entity_poly.type
_entity_poly.pdbx_seq_one_letter_code
_entity_poly.pdbx_strand_id
1 'polypeptide(L)'
;MLLGLFLLACGADRPGVADLDAPRPADSDPRDTDTAGSDGDTSAGDSGADALVFYVSPDGDDAAAGGRGSPWATLSGAQANLRALRAAGALDRPVEVELAAGAWSLAAPWTFTADDSGTADAPVTWRAPEGEEVVLSGGLVIEGWSVSADGWTVTLPEGTPPPAHLWVDGARRVRAHEPDEGWFTTAETPGDYGSLIYAEGDVDPSWDLSAALVHVVHDAFGAWETSLLPVGDHDPGRRTLTLAGSSMWGQQAGNRWTLENVPEALDEPGEWFYDDVTRTLRVLPLEGESAATASVVVPVLDHLLIVRGEPAADAYVEHIAFEGLSFRYADWRPDEDGYAGWQAVVTEGAAVEVVGGRGLRFEGVEVAHVGAHGIWLREGTRDTVVRQAEVWDLGAGAVRLGTIDEADDSGGNTVDNCFLHHGGRTLPAGEGVWIGQSSHNTVTHNEIADFYYTGIQVGWYWGYSSSTAEDNQITFNHVHTIGQDVLSDLGGIYTLGVAPGTVISDNVVHDISAYHDWGAFGLYADEGTSFVDFTRNLVFNVESAGFHQHYGEANVVSNNIFAFGGSAQVRRSRGEDHVSFYFLNNIVFFESGETLYTGSYSDWITGDYVFEYNDWYGVGACELDWAGASWAEWQAEGQDSASVVADPLFTDPFNLDFTLKEGSPAVAIGFEPLDPDAAGLYGEPGWTERPARFVWAPQTHAEPQGAGFGDDFETTALGDPPAGATVYGTDARATIGVTEAEAHTGARALELHDQPGLAASYLPMMWYSPSLCGAVTGRFAVKVEEGAVFYHEWRDWADFTGSYTAGPSIWIQDGALSVGGTALASVPMGEWLEVEIHHVVGSSTWDLDVTEADGTLHSFTGLPSASLGRLSWIGFVAQGEVDAKIWLDDLAFE
;
A
#
# COMPACT_ATOMS: atom_id res chain seq x y z
N MET A 1 36.34 1.65 11.30
CA MET A 1 37.09 2.87 10.91
C MET A 1 36.57 3.31 9.56
N LEU A 2 35.37 3.90 9.56
CA LEU A 2 34.66 4.49 8.40
C LEU A 2 33.42 5.23 8.98
N LEU A 3 33.69 6.19 9.87
CA LEU A 3 32.68 7.02 10.55
C LEU A 3 32.98 8.51 10.33
N GLY A 4 33.50 8.88 9.16
CA GLY A 4 34.11 10.19 8.94
C GLY A 4 33.99 10.72 7.51
N LEU A 5 32.88 10.44 6.82
CA LEU A 5 32.65 10.91 5.46
C LEU A 5 31.19 11.36 5.20
N PHE A 6 30.51 11.86 6.22
CA PHE A 6 29.15 12.44 6.10
C PHE A 6 29.05 13.92 6.50
N LEU A 7 30.16 14.60 6.71
CA LEU A 7 30.20 16.04 7.01
C LEU A 7 31.37 16.69 6.29
N LEU A 8 31.17 17.16 5.05
CA LEU A 8 31.88 18.30 4.40
C LEU A 8 31.66 18.30 2.88
N ALA A 9 30.60 18.96 2.41
CA ALA A 9 30.51 19.41 1.01
C ALA A 9 29.59 20.63 0.82
N CYS A 10 29.71 21.67 1.67
CA CYS A 10 29.18 23.01 1.36
C CYS A 10 30.35 23.98 1.19
N GLY A 11 30.89 24.02 -0.03
CA GLY A 11 31.88 25.00 -0.47
C GLY A 11 31.21 26.02 -1.38
N ALA A 12 31.03 27.23 -0.85
CA ALA A 12 30.41 28.37 -1.51
C ALA A 12 31.07 28.71 -2.87
N ASP A 13 30.25 28.89 -3.90
CA ASP A 13 30.43 29.91 -4.93
C ASP A 13 29.07 30.22 -5.59
N ARG A 14 28.53 31.40 -5.29
CA ARG A 14 27.31 31.95 -5.90
C ARG A 14 27.66 32.64 -7.23
N PRO A 15 27.03 32.33 -8.36
CA PRO A 15 26.86 33.29 -9.45
C PRO A 15 25.59 34.11 -9.19
N GLY A 16 25.68 35.41 -9.45
CA GLY A 16 24.63 36.38 -9.14
C GLY A 16 23.37 36.23 -9.99
N VAL A 17 22.24 36.48 -9.32
CA VAL A 17 20.92 36.70 -9.90
C VAL A 17 20.99 37.81 -10.95
N ALA A 18 20.61 37.49 -12.18
CA ALA A 18 20.30 38.45 -13.23
C ALA A 18 18.88 38.21 -13.73
N ASP A 19 18.11 39.30 -13.76
CA ASP A 19 16.72 39.46 -14.18
C ASP A 19 16.19 38.41 -15.18
N LEU A 20 15.19 37.63 -14.75
CA LEU A 20 14.28 36.89 -15.62
C LEU A 20 13.01 37.74 -15.86
N ASP A 21 13.09 38.62 -16.84
CA ASP A 21 11.91 39.14 -17.54
C ASP A 21 11.74 38.29 -18.82
N ALA A 22 10.83 37.30 -18.78
CA ALA A 22 10.42 36.54 -19.97
C ALA A 22 8.89 36.33 -19.96
N PRO A 23 8.24 36.32 -21.14
CA PRO A 23 6.82 36.63 -21.29
C PRO A 23 5.91 35.41 -21.06
N ARG A 24 4.72 35.67 -20.51
CA ARG A 24 3.59 34.72 -20.42
C ARG A 24 3.23 34.14 -21.80
N PRO A 25 3.13 32.81 -21.96
CA PRO A 25 2.37 32.21 -23.05
C PRO A 25 0.87 32.38 -22.79
N ALA A 26 0.10 32.51 -23.87
CA ALA A 26 -1.34 32.73 -23.85
C ALA A 26 -2.12 31.45 -23.54
N ASP A 27 -3.23 31.61 -22.82
CA ASP A 27 -4.28 30.62 -22.59
C ASP A 27 -4.64 29.83 -23.86
N SER A 28 -4.63 28.50 -23.75
CA SER A 28 -5.44 27.63 -24.59
C SER A 28 -6.04 26.52 -23.72
N ASP A 29 -7.23 26.83 -23.21
CA ASP A 29 -8.24 25.92 -22.67
C ASP A 29 -8.67 24.89 -23.76
N PRO A 30 -8.61 23.57 -23.50
CA PRO A 30 -9.20 22.57 -24.37
C PRO A 30 -10.48 21.98 -23.75
N ARG A 31 -11.47 22.81 -23.39
CA ARG A 31 -12.85 22.36 -23.13
C ARG A 31 -13.83 23.09 -24.04
N ASP A 32 -14.09 22.50 -25.21
CA ASP A 32 -15.39 22.47 -25.92
C ASP A 32 -15.16 22.23 -27.41
N THR A 33 -15.62 21.08 -27.91
CA THR A 33 -16.51 21.05 -29.07
C THR A 33 -17.25 19.72 -29.11
N ASP A 34 -18.30 19.63 -28.30
CA ASP A 34 -19.36 18.67 -28.50
C ASP A 34 -20.36 19.25 -29.51
N THR A 35 -20.42 18.69 -30.72
CA THR A 35 -21.56 18.90 -31.63
C THR A 35 -22.05 17.56 -32.15
N ALA A 36 -23.23 17.17 -31.62
CA ALA A 36 -24.06 16.11 -32.14
C ALA A 36 -24.28 16.23 -33.66
N GLY A 37 -23.98 15.14 -34.39
CA GLY A 37 -24.13 15.07 -35.84
C GLY A 37 -23.93 13.69 -36.44
N SER A 38 -24.95 12.83 -36.30
CA SER A 38 -25.33 11.70 -37.17
C SER A 38 -24.30 10.63 -37.57
N ASP A 39 -24.64 9.38 -37.24
CA ASP A 39 -24.29 8.12 -37.91
C ASP A 39 -23.57 8.30 -39.27
N GLY A 40 -22.27 8.06 -39.24
CA GLY A 40 -21.40 8.08 -40.40
C GLY A 40 -20.20 7.20 -40.14
N ASP A 41 -20.36 5.92 -40.47
CA ASP A 41 -19.26 5.01 -40.83
C ASP A 41 -18.22 5.76 -41.68
N THR A 42 -17.09 6.10 -41.06
CA THR A 42 -15.91 6.56 -41.76
C THR A 42 -14.73 5.70 -41.36
N SER A 43 -14.70 4.50 -41.95
CA SER A 43 -13.45 3.89 -42.40
C SER A 43 -12.68 4.92 -43.25
N ALA A 44 -11.86 5.75 -42.60
CA ALA A 44 -10.83 6.52 -43.29
C ALA A 44 -9.70 5.53 -43.58
N GLY A 45 -9.75 4.97 -44.78
CA GLY A 45 -8.82 3.95 -45.25
C GLY A 45 -7.37 4.41 -45.13
N ASP A 46 -6.64 3.71 -44.27
CA ASP A 46 -5.22 3.51 -44.44
C ASP A 46 -5.01 2.83 -45.79
N SER A 47 -4.30 3.49 -46.69
CA SER A 47 -3.85 2.90 -47.95
C SER A 47 -2.53 2.14 -47.73
N GLY A 48 -2.47 1.35 -46.66
CA GLY A 48 -1.35 0.48 -46.31
C GLY A 48 -1.32 -0.74 -47.21
N ALA A 49 -0.15 -1.09 -47.75
CA ALA A 49 0.03 -2.36 -48.42
C ALA A 49 -0.22 -3.51 -47.43
N ASP A 50 -0.96 -4.55 -47.82
CA ASP A 50 -1.20 -5.75 -46.99
C ASP A 50 0.08 -6.21 -46.29
N ALA A 51 0.03 -6.42 -44.98
CA ALA A 51 1.17 -6.90 -44.19
C ALA A 51 1.72 -8.24 -44.72
N LEU A 52 3.02 -8.47 -44.53
CA LEU A 52 3.63 -9.78 -44.73
C LEU A 52 3.34 -10.67 -43.52
N VAL A 53 2.45 -11.65 -43.69
CA VAL A 53 2.04 -12.54 -42.60
C VAL A 53 2.81 -13.87 -42.65
N PHE A 54 3.51 -14.17 -41.57
CA PHE A 54 4.21 -15.43 -41.32
C PHE A 54 3.59 -16.16 -40.13
N TYR A 55 3.80 -17.47 -40.09
CA TYR A 55 3.21 -18.36 -39.10
C TYR A 55 4.29 -19.24 -38.49
N VAL A 56 4.25 -19.41 -37.17
CA VAL A 56 5.16 -20.28 -36.42
C VAL A 56 4.33 -21.30 -35.66
N SER A 57 4.65 -22.59 -35.81
CA SER A 57 3.94 -23.68 -35.15
C SER A 57 4.91 -24.81 -34.82
N PRO A 58 4.79 -25.50 -33.66
CA PRO A 58 5.68 -26.60 -33.32
C PRO A 58 5.68 -27.76 -34.34
N ASP A 59 4.62 -27.89 -35.14
CA ASP A 59 4.49 -28.87 -36.23
C ASP A 59 5.06 -28.38 -37.58
N GLY A 60 5.68 -27.19 -37.61
CA GLY A 60 6.25 -26.56 -38.80
C GLY A 60 7.62 -27.10 -39.22
N ASP A 61 8.27 -26.37 -40.14
CA ASP A 61 9.64 -26.62 -40.60
C ASP A 61 10.37 -25.29 -40.82
N ASP A 62 11.47 -25.06 -40.12
CA ASP A 62 12.26 -23.82 -40.22
C ASP A 62 12.94 -23.65 -41.60
N ALA A 63 12.98 -24.71 -42.42
CA ALA A 63 13.41 -24.63 -43.82
C ALA A 63 12.28 -24.23 -44.79
N ALA A 64 11.04 -24.09 -44.31
CA ALA A 64 9.89 -23.69 -45.10
C ALA A 64 9.82 -22.17 -45.35
N ALA A 65 8.82 -21.74 -46.12
CA ALA A 65 8.62 -20.34 -46.47
C ALA A 65 7.88 -19.50 -45.39
N GLY A 66 7.37 -20.14 -44.32
CA GLY A 66 6.71 -19.45 -43.20
C GLY A 66 5.24 -19.07 -43.44
N GLY A 67 4.62 -19.50 -44.54
CA GLY A 67 3.19 -19.23 -44.80
C GLY A 67 2.26 -20.17 -44.03
N ARG A 68 0.96 -19.85 -43.95
CA ARG A 68 -0.05 -20.61 -43.17
C ARG A 68 -0.07 -22.13 -43.42
N GLY A 69 0.19 -22.56 -44.66
CA GLY A 69 0.24 -23.98 -45.03
C GLY A 69 1.60 -24.65 -44.86
N SER A 70 2.63 -23.89 -44.48
CA SER A 70 4.01 -24.33 -44.29
C SER A 70 4.71 -23.40 -43.27
N PRO A 71 4.24 -23.39 -42.01
CA PRO A 71 4.76 -22.50 -40.97
C PRO A 71 6.21 -22.87 -40.61
N TRP A 72 6.92 -21.91 -40.02
CA TRP A 72 8.20 -22.19 -39.36
C TRP A 72 7.97 -22.98 -38.08
N ALA A 73 8.99 -23.73 -37.62
CA ALA A 73 8.87 -24.65 -36.50
C ALA A 73 9.13 -23.97 -35.15
N THR A 74 10.09 -23.06 -35.09
CA THR A 74 10.62 -22.52 -33.83
C THR A 74 10.70 -20.99 -33.83
N LEU A 75 10.68 -20.38 -32.65
CA LEU A 75 10.87 -18.93 -32.48
C LEU A 75 12.22 -18.46 -33.06
N SER A 76 13.30 -19.22 -32.79
CA SER A 76 14.64 -18.90 -33.29
C SER A 76 14.78 -19.10 -34.79
N GLY A 77 14.12 -20.13 -35.35
CA GLY A 77 14.02 -20.33 -36.80
C GLY A 77 13.26 -19.21 -37.49
N ALA A 78 12.15 -18.76 -36.91
CA ALA A 78 11.40 -17.61 -37.39
C ALA A 78 12.24 -16.32 -37.40
N GLN A 79 12.94 -16.01 -36.30
CA GLN A 79 13.86 -14.87 -36.23
C GLN A 79 14.98 -14.97 -37.28
N ALA A 80 15.62 -16.14 -37.42
CA ALA A 80 16.67 -16.34 -38.41
C ALA A 80 16.18 -16.13 -39.85
N ASN A 81 14.96 -16.59 -40.16
CA ASN A 81 14.34 -16.37 -41.46
C ASN A 81 13.98 -14.90 -41.69
N LEU A 82 13.45 -14.20 -40.70
CA LEU A 82 13.17 -12.75 -40.79
C LEU A 82 14.45 -11.93 -40.99
N ARG A 83 15.53 -12.23 -40.24
CA ARG A 83 16.84 -11.60 -40.44
C ARG A 83 17.36 -11.81 -41.87
N ALA A 84 17.20 -13.02 -42.42
CA ALA A 84 17.59 -13.31 -43.80
C ALA A 84 16.74 -12.55 -44.83
N LEU A 85 15.43 -12.43 -44.61
CA LEU A 85 14.52 -11.65 -45.45
C LEU A 85 14.83 -10.15 -45.39
N ARG A 86 15.12 -9.62 -44.20
CA ARG A 86 15.55 -8.24 -43.99
C ARG A 86 16.85 -7.94 -44.74
N ALA A 87 17.87 -8.81 -44.59
CA ALA A 87 19.14 -8.68 -45.30
C ALA A 87 18.98 -8.74 -46.83
N ALA A 88 17.94 -9.42 -47.32
CA ALA A 88 17.58 -9.47 -48.73
C ALA A 88 16.74 -8.27 -49.22
N GLY A 89 16.34 -7.36 -48.33
CA GLY A 89 15.45 -6.23 -48.64
C GLY A 89 14.00 -6.65 -48.94
N ALA A 90 13.56 -7.79 -48.40
CA ALA A 90 12.25 -8.37 -48.67
C ALA A 90 11.16 -7.97 -47.63
N LEU A 91 11.55 -7.23 -46.57
CA LEU A 91 10.63 -6.70 -45.56
C LEU A 91 10.45 -5.19 -45.80
N ASP A 92 9.59 -4.83 -46.77
CA ASP A 92 9.38 -3.46 -47.26
C ASP A 92 8.04 -2.84 -46.85
N ARG A 93 7.32 -3.52 -45.95
CA ARG A 93 6.00 -3.18 -45.41
C ARG A 93 5.80 -3.92 -44.08
N PRO A 94 4.75 -3.62 -43.28
CA PRO A 94 4.54 -4.24 -41.98
C PRO A 94 4.62 -5.78 -42.03
N VAL A 95 5.21 -6.39 -41.00
CA VAL A 95 5.38 -7.83 -40.87
C VAL A 95 4.60 -8.31 -39.66
N GLU A 96 3.79 -9.34 -39.83
CA GLU A 96 3.07 -10.02 -38.76
C GLU A 96 3.59 -11.45 -38.64
N VAL A 97 3.88 -11.89 -37.42
CA VAL A 97 4.30 -13.24 -37.08
C VAL A 97 3.30 -13.81 -36.09
N GLU A 98 2.41 -14.67 -36.58
CA GLU A 98 1.39 -15.32 -35.77
C GLU A 98 1.95 -16.62 -35.19
N LEU A 99 2.00 -16.71 -33.85
CA LEU A 99 2.41 -17.90 -33.13
C LEU A 99 1.21 -18.82 -32.95
N ALA A 100 1.36 -20.12 -33.21
CA ALA A 100 0.31 -21.08 -32.92
C ALA A 100 0.03 -21.12 -31.41
N ALA A 101 -1.25 -21.21 -31.04
CA ALA A 101 -1.70 -21.28 -29.66
C ALA A 101 -1.13 -22.49 -28.89
N GLY A 102 -1.04 -22.31 -27.57
CA GLY A 102 -0.53 -23.30 -26.63
C GLY A 102 0.74 -22.85 -25.90
N ALA A 103 1.31 -23.77 -25.13
CA ALA A 103 2.51 -23.54 -24.35
C ALA A 103 3.79 -23.83 -25.15
N TRP A 104 4.71 -22.87 -25.13
CA TRP A 104 6.03 -22.91 -25.74
C TRP A 104 7.10 -22.90 -24.65
N SER A 105 7.73 -24.04 -24.41
CA SER A 105 8.85 -24.14 -23.45
C SER A 105 10.11 -23.48 -24.01
N LEU A 106 10.62 -22.49 -23.28
CA LEU A 106 11.86 -21.79 -23.59
C LEU A 106 13.05 -22.56 -23.00
N ALA A 107 14.02 -22.91 -23.85
CA ALA A 107 15.29 -23.48 -23.41
C ALA A 107 16.32 -22.40 -23.00
N ALA A 108 16.07 -21.16 -23.39
CA ALA A 108 16.86 -19.96 -23.11
C ALA A 108 15.95 -18.73 -23.32
N PRO A 109 16.30 -17.55 -22.77
CA PRO A 109 15.51 -16.34 -22.98
C PRO A 109 15.35 -16.02 -24.47
N TRP A 110 14.14 -15.65 -24.88
CA TRP A 110 13.89 -15.22 -26.25
C TRP A 110 14.54 -13.87 -26.49
N THR A 111 15.58 -13.83 -27.33
CA THR A 111 16.45 -12.65 -27.44
C THR A 111 16.30 -11.94 -28.78
N PHE A 112 16.10 -10.63 -28.72
CA PHE A 112 16.08 -9.71 -29.86
C PHE A 112 17.29 -8.79 -29.86
N THR A 113 17.85 -8.52 -31.04
CA THR A 113 18.97 -7.58 -31.24
C THR A 113 18.64 -6.61 -32.37
N ALA A 114 19.54 -5.66 -32.67
CA ALA A 114 19.37 -4.70 -33.76
C ALA A 114 19.17 -5.35 -35.14
N ASP A 115 19.53 -6.63 -35.30
CA ASP A 115 19.28 -7.40 -36.52
C ASP A 115 17.78 -7.71 -36.72
N ASP A 116 16.99 -7.70 -35.65
CA ASP A 116 15.55 -7.99 -35.67
C ASP A 116 14.67 -6.74 -35.85
N SER A 117 15.26 -5.54 -35.79
CA SER A 117 14.50 -4.29 -35.84
C SER A 117 13.67 -4.16 -37.13
N GLY A 118 12.45 -3.66 -36.95
CA GLY A 118 11.63 -3.12 -38.02
C GLY A 118 12.04 -1.69 -38.40
N THR A 119 11.12 -0.99 -39.04
CA THR A 119 11.19 0.46 -39.27
C THR A 119 9.82 1.07 -38.97
N ALA A 120 9.73 2.39 -38.82
CA ALA A 120 8.44 3.07 -38.63
C ALA A 120 7.40 2.72 -39.72
N ASP A 121 7.84 2.54 -40.97
CA ASP A 121 6.96 2.18 -42.11
C ASP A 121 6.75 0.66 -42.28
N ALA A 122 7.59 -0.16 -41.64
CA ALA A 122 7.58 -1.62 -41.72
C ALA A 122 7.95 -2.23 -40.36
N PRO A 123 7.08 -2.10 -39.34
CA PRO A 123 7.30 -2.70 -38.03
C PRO A 123 7.18 -4.23 -38.10
N VAL A 124 7.71 -4.91 -37.07
CA VAL A 124 7.60 -6.37 -36.92
C VAL A 124 6.75 -6.68 -35.70
N THR A 125 5.58 -7.27 -35.91
CA THR A 125 4.65 -7.67 -34.85
C THR A 125 4.71 -9.18 -34.63
N TRP A 126 4.94 -9.61 -33.40
CA TRP A 126 4.80 -10.99 -32.93
C TRP A 126 3.53 -11.11 -32.12
N ARG A 127 2.61 -11.99 -32.51
CA ARG A 127 1.29 -12.03 -31.89
C ARG A 127 0.73 -13.42 -31.67
N ALA A 128 -0.15 -13.52 -30.69
CA ALA A 128 -1.08 -14.64 -30.57
C ALA A 128 -2.20 -14.57 -31.64
N PRO A 129 -2.84 -15.69 -31.99
CA PRO A 129 -4.06 -15.68 -32.77
C PRO A 129 -5.19 -15.05 -31.96
N GLU A 130 -6.11 -14.36 -32.62
CA GLU A 130 -7.21 -13.65 -31.96
C GLU A 130 -8.05 -14.60 -31.07
N GLY A 131 -8.15 -14.27 -29.77
CA GLY A 131 -8.91 -15.04 -28.78
C GLY A 131 -8.28 -16.38 -28.39
N GLU A 132 -7.06 -16.69 -28.85
CA GLU A 132 -6.30 -17.87 -28.46
C GLU A 132 -5.11 -17.49 -27.58
N GLU A 133 -4.67 -18.39 -26.70
CA GLU A 133 -3.59 -18.15 -25.75
C GLU A 133 -2.25 -18.70 -26.28
N VAL A 134 -1.19 -17.89 -26.19
CA VAL A 134 0.20 -18.30 -26.45
C VAL A 134 1.02 -18.05 -25.19
N VAL A 135 1.47 -19.13 -24.54
CA VAL A 135 2.27 -19.05 -23.31
C VAL A 135 3.73 -19.37 -23.61
N LEU A 136 4.60 -18.38 -23.48
CA LEU A 136 6.05 -18.52 -23.50
C LEU A 136 6.52 -18.83 -22.08
N SER A 137 6.84 -20.09 -21.83
CA SER A 137 7.13 -20.61 -20.48
C SER A 137 8.62 -20.85 -20.27
N GLY A 138 9.18 -20.25 -19.23
CA GLY A 138 10.51 -20.59 -18.69
C GLY A 138 10.47 -21.73 -17.67
N GLY A 139 9.32 -22.37 -17.49
CA GLY A 139 9.07 -23.42 -16.51
C GLY A 139 9.20 -24.85 -17.06
N LEU A 140 9.67 -25.74 -16.19
CA LEU A 140 9.68 -27.18 -16.38
C LEU A 140 8.48 -27.79 -15.63
N VAL A 141 7.60 -28.48 -16.36
CA VAL A 141 6.54 -29.29 -15.74
C VAL A 141 7.15 -30.54 -15.14
N ILE A 142 6.94 -30.75 -13.85
CA ILE A 142 7.52 -31.86 -13.08
C ILE A 142 6.57 -33.05 -13.07
N GLU A 143 7.06 -34.18 -13.57
CA GLU A 143 6.36 -35.46 -13.61
C GLU A 143 7.07 -36.52 -12.74
N GLY A 144 6.45 -37.70 -12.60
CA GLY A 144 7.11 -38.84 -11.95
C GLY A 144 7.08 -38.83 -10.42
N TRP A 145 6.11 -38.13 -9.84
CA TRP A 145 5.90 -38.02 -8.40
C TRP A 145 5.68 -39.37 -7.72
N SER A 146 6.38 -39.57 -6.60
CA SER A 146 6.04 -40.58 -5.60
C SER A 146 5.12 -39.95 -4.56
N VAL A 147 3.97 -40.58 -4.32
CA VAL A 147 2.95 -40.09 -3.38
C VAL A 147 2.94 -40.97 -2.13
N SER A 148 3.08 -40.37 -0.96
CA SER A 148 2.92 -41.03 0.34
C SER A 148 1.96 -40.25 1.24
N ALA A 149 1.83 -40.65 2.51
CA ALA A 149 1.10 -39.87 3.51
C ALA A 149 1.84 -38.58 3.90
N ASP A 150 3.12 -38.48 3.57
CA ASP A 150 4.02 -37.37 3.93
C ASP A 150 4.17 -36.36 2.77
N GLY A 151 3.28 -36.42 1.78
CA GLY A 151 3.27 -35.53 0.61
C GLY A 151 3.74 -36.19 -0.69
N TRP A 152 4.08 -35.33 -1.66
CA TRP A 152 4.60 -35.71 -2.97
C TRP A 152 6.11 -35.52 -2.99
N THR A 153 6.82 -36.43 -3.64
CA THR A 153 8.29 -36.38 -3.73
C THR A 153 8.79 -36.75 -5.12
N VAL A 154 9.79 -36.03 -5.61
CA VAL A 154 10.44 -36.31 -6.89
C VAL A 154 11.89 -35.85 -6.88
N THR A 155 12.78 -36.58 -7.54
CA THR A 155 14.14 -36.11 -7.80
C THR A 155 14.15 -35.33 -9.12
N LEU A 156 14.57 -34.06 -9.08
CA LEU A 156 14.62 -33.23 -10.28
C LEU A 156 15.62 -33.79 -11.31
N PRO A 157 15.37 -33.57 -12.62
CA PRO A 157 16.33 -33.96 -13.66
C PRO A 157 17.72 -33.36 -13.45
N GLU A 158 18.77 -34.08 -13.87
CA GLU A 158 20.14 -33.57 -13.81
C GLU A 158 20.28 -32.30 -14.66
N GLY A 159 20.94 -31.28 -14.12
CA GLY A 159 21.11 -29.97 -14.77
C GLY A 159 19.94 -28.99 -14.54
N THR A 160 18.88 -29.39 -13.83
CA THR A 160 17.85 -28.46 -13.36
C THR A 160 18.46 -27.58 -12.26
N PRO A 161 18.39 -26.24 -12.37
CA PRO A 161 18.84 -25.36 -11.30
C PRO A 161 17.96 -25.54 -10.02
N PRO A 162 18.50 -25.31 -8.81
CA PRO A 162 17.71 -25.35 -7.57
C PRO A 162 16.53 -24.38 -7.60
N PRO A 163 15.26 -24.80 -7.51
CA PRO A 163 14.13 -23.87 -7.59
C PRO A 163 14.13 -22.85 -6.44
N ALA A 164 13.84 -21.57 -6.75
CA ALA A 164 13.42 -20.59 -5.76
C ALA A 164 11.90 -20.52 -5.58
N HIS A 165 11.17 -20.86 -6.62
CA HIS A 165 9.72 -20.80 -6.66
C HIS A 165 9.12 -22.09 -7.23
N LEU A 166 7.86 -22.35 -6.89
CA LEU A 166 7.12 -23.49 -7.37
C LEU A 166 5.65 -23.10 -7.52
N TRP A 167 5.02 -23.58 -8.59
CA TRP A 167 3.60 -23.42 -8.82
C TRP A 167 2.92 -24.77 -8.97
N VAL A 168 1.70 -24.90 -8.46
CA VAL A 168 0.84 -26.07 -8.70
C VAL A 168 -0.51 -25.55 -9.19
N ASP A 169 -0.87 -25.96 -10.40
CA ASP A 169 -2.08 -25.52 -11.11
C ASP A 169 -2.18 -23.98 -11.23
N GLY A 170 -1.03 -23.32 -11.42
CA GLY A 170 -0.93 -21.87 -11.57
C GLY A 170 -0.87 -21.09 -10.25
N ALA A 171 -1.11 -21.74 -9.10
CA ALA A 171 -0.96 -21.09 -7.79
C ALA A 171 0.48 -21.21 -7.26
N ARG A 172 1.09 -20.07 -6.89
CA ARG A 172 2.40 -20.02 -6.21
C ARG A 172 2.31 -20.80 -4.90
N ARG A 173 3.33 -21.59 -4.60
CA ARG A 173 3.44 -22.34 -3.35
C ARG A 173 4.43 -21.70 -2.39
N VAL A 174 4.04 -21.75 -1.13
CA VAL A 174 4.84 -21.29 0.00
C VAL A 174 6.04 -22.23 0.11
N ARG A 175 7.23 -21.67 0.04
CA ARG A 175 8.42 -22.43 0.41
C ARG A 175 8.38 -22.62 1.92
N ALA A 176 8.55 -23.86 2.38
CA ALA A 176 8.53 -24.24 3.78
C ALA A 176 9.27 -23.21 4.66
N HIS A 177 8.58 -22.58 5.61
CA HIS A 177 9.16 -21.54 6.44
C HIS A 177 8.61 -21.48 7.86
N GLU A 178 9.42 -20.96 8.78
CA GLU A 178 9.05 -20.76 10.18
C GLU A 178 9.14 -19.27 10.56
N PRO A 179 8.18 -18.74 11.33
CA PRO A 179 6.94 -19.41 11.72
C PRO A 179 5.99 -19.59 10.51
N ASP A 180 5.09 -20.57 10.56
CA ASP A 180 4.06 -20.77 9.52
C ASP A 180 3.18 -19.52 9.31
N GLU A 181 2.89 -18.82 10.42
CA GLU A 181 2.11 -17.59 10.44
C GLU A 181 2.88 -16.46 11.13
N GLY A 182 2.85 -15.28 10.53
CA GLY A 182 3.46 -14.08 11.09
C GLY A 182 4.98 -14.07 10.97
N TRP A 183 5.66 -13.59 12.01
CA TRP A 183 7.09 -13.33 11.98
C TRP A 183 7.73 -13.67 13.33
N PHE A 184 8.94 -14.22 13.31
CA PHE A 184 9.81 -14.14 14.47
C PHE A 184 10.32 -12.70 14.65
N THR A 185 10.85 -12.40 15.83
CA THR A 185 11.51 -11.12 16.12
C THR A 185 12.93 -11.35 16.59
N THR A 186 13.88 -10.56 16.10
CA THR A 186 15.27 -10.61 16.54
C THR A 186 15.34 -10.27 18.04
N ALA A 187 15.93 -11.14 18.85
CA ALA A 187 15.90 -11.03 20.30
C ALA A 187 16.87 -9.98 20.86
N GLU A 188 18.06 -9.85 20.25
CA GLU A 188 19.10 -8.93 20.68
C GLU A 188 19.86 -8.36 19.47
N THR A 189 20.27 -7.09 19.53
CA THR A 189 21.15 -6.47 18.51
C THR A 189 22.53 -7.15 18.53
N PRO A 190 22.95 -7.84 17.45
CA PRO A 190 24.19 -8.63 17.44
C PRO A 190 25.48 -7.80 17.46
N GLY A 191 25.40 -6.53 17.02
CA GLY A 191 26.53 -5.60 16.95
C GLY A 191 27.40 -5.74 15.70
N ASP A 192 26.97 -6.55 14.74
CA ASP A 192 27.49 -6.67 13.37
C ASP A 192 26.33 -6.82 12.36
N TYR A 193 26.65 -6.97 11.07
CA TYR A 193 25.69 -6.93 9.96
C TYR A 193 25.40 -8.33 9.37
N GLY A 194 26.10 -9.37 9.85
CA GLY A 194 26.06 -10.73 9.31
C GLY A 194 25.63 -11.77 10.34
N SER A 195 25.04 -11.35 11.44
CA SER A 195 24.54 -12.25 12.49
C SER A 195 23.08 -11.94 12.80
N LEU A 196 22.32 -12.95 13.21
CA LEU A 196 20.99 -12.81 13.80
C LEU A 196 20.96 -13.53 15.14
N ILE A 197 20.43 -12.89 16.18
CA ILE A 197 20.22 -13.50 17.51
C ILE A 197 18.73 -13.76 17.69
N TYR A 198 18.35 -15.03 17.76
CA TYR A 198 16.96 -15.47 17.87
C TYR A 198 16.54 -15.71 19.34
N ALA A 199 15.23 -15.74 19.61
CA ALA A 199 14.70 -15.96 20.94
C ALA A 199 14.78 -17.45 21.34
N GLU A 200 14.59 -17.75 22.61
CA GLU A 200 14.58 -19.15 23.05
C GLU A 200 13.31 -19.86 22.52
N GLY A 201 13.50 -20.82 21.62
CA GLY A 201 12.40 -21.61 21.05
C GLY A 201 12.25 -21.45 19.53
N ASP A 202 12.65 -20.31 18.96
CA ASP A 202 12.42 -19.99 17.55
C ASP A 202 13.16 -20.93 16.58
N VAL A 203 14.36 -21.40 16.97
CA VAL A 203 15.16 -22.32 16.15
C VAL A 203 15.59 -23.51 16.99
N ASP A 204 15.15 -24.71 16.60
CA ASP A 204 15.58 -25.96 17.25
C ASP A 204 17.06 -26.26 16.91
N PRO A 205 17.92 -26.51 17.91
CA PRO A 205 19.33 -26.87 17.70
C PRO A 205 19.60 -28.14 16.86
N SER A 206 18.57 -28.93 16.56
CA SER A 206 18.65 -30.17 15.80
C SER A 206 18.24 -30.05 14.32
N TRP A 207 17.67 -28.92 13.90
CA TRP A 207 17.27 -28.67 12.52
C TRP A 207 18.46 -28.66 11.56
N ASP A 208 18.21 -29.08 10.31
CA ASP A 208 19.19 -28.97 9.23
C ASP A 208 19.07 -27.60 8.55
N LEU A 209 19.98 -26.69 8.91
CA LEU A 209 20.01 -25.32 8.39
C LEU A 209 20.94 -25.14 7.18
N SER A 210 21.48 -26.23 6.61
CA SER A 210 22.53 -26.13 5.59
C SER A 210 22.11 -25.51 4.26
N ALA A 211 20.81 -25.49 3.98
CA ALA A 211 20.19 -24.84 2.81
C ALA A 211 19.17 -23.78 3.21
N ALA A 212 19.16 -23.35 4.48
CA ALA A 212 18.18 -22.42 5.01
C ALA A 212 18.50 -20.98 4.61
N LEU A 213 17.46 -20.19 4.40
CA LEU A 213 17.53 -18.75 4.16
C LEU A 213 16.86 -18.01 5.33
N VAL A 214 17.38 -16.84 5.65
CA VAL A 214 16.79 -15.94 6.64
C VAL A 214 16.31 -14.70 5.90
N HIS A 215 14.99 -14.51 5.85
CA HIS A 215 14.37 -13.30 5.33
C HIS A 215 14.14 -12.34 6.49
N VAL A 216 14.62 -11.11 6.37
CA VAL A 216 14.51 -10.10 7.44
C VAL A 216 13.91 -8.83 6.89
N VAL A 217 12.92 -8.29 7.61
CA VAL A 217 12.43 -6.92 7.46
C VAL A 217 13.19 -6.04 8.45
N HIS A 218 13.87 -5.01 7.95
CA HIS A 218 14.75 -4.19 8.77
C HIS A 218 14.04 -2.96 9.30
N ASP A 219 13.68 -3.01 10.59
CA ASP A 219 13.02 -1.91 11.29
C ASP A 219 13.97 -0.71 11.55
N ALA A 220 15.27 -0.96 11.44
CA ALA A 220 16.29 0.09 11.41
C ALA A 220 15.94 1.13 10.34
N PHE A 221 15.41 2.27 10.77
CA PHE A 221 15.04 3.45 9.98
C PHE A 221 13.63 3.55 9.42
N GLY A 222 12.79 2.51 9.48
CA GLY A 222 11.40 2.64 8.99
C GLY A 222 10.92 1.49 8.10
N ALA A 223 11.52 0.30 8.20
CA ALA A 223 10.99 -0.95 7.62
C ALA A 223 10.66 -0.91 6.12
N TRP A 224 11.40 -0.17 5.30
CA TRP A 224 11.17 -0.08 3.84
C TRP A 224 11.95 -1.09 3.00
N GLU A 225 12.78 -1.93 3.62
CA GLU A 225 13.61 -2.91 2.91
C GLU A 225 13.72 -4.25 3.63
N THR A 226 14.17 -5.25 2.85
CA THR A 226 14.42 -6.59 3.35
C THR A 226 15.76 -7.15 2.87
N SER A 227 16.32 -8.09 3.65
CA SER A 227 17.42 -8.96 3.21
C SER A 227 17.00 -10.42 3.22
N LEU A 228 17.44 -11.20 2.22
CA LEU A 228 17.24 -12.65 2.15
C LEU A 228 18.62 -13.33 2.11
N LEU A 229 19.06 -13.87 3.23
CA LEU A 229 20.46 -14.25 3.46
C LEU A 229 20.60 -15.75 3.80
N PRO A 230 21.48 -16.51 3.14
CA PRO A 230 21.73 -17.90 3.51
C PRO A 230 22.32 -18.04 4.91
N VAL A 231 21.94 -19.11 5.62
CA VAL A 231 22.56 -19.47 6.90
C VAL A 231 23.94 -20.09 6.65
N GLY A 232 24.98 -19.47 7.21
CA GLY A 232 26.37 -19.94 7.12
C GLY A 232 26.81 -20.82 8.29
N ASP A 233 26.41 -20.49 9.52
CA ASP A 233 26.71 -21.27 10.73
C ASP A 233 25.65 -21.07 11.82
N HIS A 234 25.53 -22.05 12.72
CA HIS A 234 24.56 -22.02 13.84
C HIS A 234 25.26 -22.30 15.16
N ASP A 235 25.23 -21.32 16.08
CA ASP A 235 25.64 -21.50 17.47
C ASP A 235 24.40 -21.53 18.39
N PRO A 236 23.85 -22.72 18.69
CA PRO A 236 22.68 -22.83 19.57
C PRO A 236 23.00 -22.45 21.02
N GLY A 237 24.27 -22.49 21.44
CA GLY A 237 24.68 -22.07 22.78
C GLY A 237 24.59 -20.56 22.97
N ARG A 238 24.70 -19.80 21.88
CA ARG A 238 24.53 -18.34 21.84
C ARG A 238 23.20 -17.89 21.23
N ARG A 239 22.41 -18.82 20.69
CA ARG A 239 21.22 -18.56 19.86
C ARG A 239 21.53 -17.62 18.70
N THR A 240 22.60 -17.91 17.99
CA THR A 240 23.09 -17.05 16.91
C THR A 240 23.14 -17.82 15.60
N LEU A 241 22.52 -17.25 14.56
CA LEU A 241 22.77 -17.61 13.18
C LEU A 241 23.83 -16.66 12.63
N THR A 242 24.91 -17.21 12.08
CA THR A 242 25.84 -16.45 11.25
C THR A 242 25.38 -16.59 9.81
N LEU A 243 25.13 -15.47 9.16
CA LEU A 243 24.64 -15.40 7.78
C LEU A 243 25.83 -15.39 6.80
N ALA A 244 25.62 -15.90 5.59
CA ALA A 244 26.66 -16.01 4.57
C ALA A 244 27.17 -14.62 4.13
N GLY A 245 26.25 -13.68 3.90
CA GLY A 245 26.56 -12.28 3.63
C GLY A 245 26.20 -11.33 4.76
N SER A 246 26.00 -10.07 4.41
CA SER A 246 25.66 -9.00 5.36
C SER A 246 24.47 -8.21 4.87
N SER A 247 23.58 -7.90 5.80
CA SER A 247 22.52 -6.91 5.61
C SER A 247 23.11 -5.53 5.28
N MET A 248 22.36 -4.71 4.55
CA MET A 248 22.75 -3.32 4.28
C MET A 248 22.62 -2.46 5.54
N TRP A 249 21.53 -2.67 6.28
CA TRP A 249 21.21 -2.01 7.53
C TRP A 249 21.34 -3.06 8.65
N GLY A 250 22.24 -2.83 9.61
CA GLY A 250 22.59 -3.88 10.59
C GLY A 250 21.39 -4.32 11.43
N GLN A 251 21.37 -5.61 11.81
CA GLN A 251 20.27 -6.22 12.55
C GLN A 251 20.00 -5.56 13.90
N GLN A 252 18.73 -5.27 14.19
CA GLN A 252 18.28 -4.68 15.46
C GLN A 252 17.35 -5.62 16.22
N ALA A 253 17.35 -5.51 17.55
CA ALA A 253 16.34 -6.18 18.36
C ALA A 253 14.95 -5.68 17.94
N GLY A 254 14.01 -6.60 17.72
CA GLY A 254 12.67 -6.29 17.21
C GLY A 254 12.48 -6.48 15.70
N ASN A 255 13.56 -6.53 14.89
CA ASN A 255 13.44 -6.80 13.45
C ASN A 255 12.66 -8.11 13.21
N ARG A 256 11.68 -8.07 12.30
CA ARG A 256 10.89 -9.23 11.90
C ARG A 256 11.69 -10.12 10.96
N TRP A 257 11.58 -11.44 11.12
CA TRP A 257 12.27 -12.38 10.26
C TRP A 257 11.55 -13.73 10.16
N THR A 258 11.84 -14.46 9.09
CA THR A 258 11.45 -15.86 8.87
C THR A 258 12.67 -16.72 8.52
N LEU A 259 12.53 -18.02 8.72
CA LEU A 259 13.52 -19.03 8.34
C LEU A 259 12.93 -19.94 7.26
N GLU A 260 13.46 -19.89 6.04
CA GLU A 260 12.94 -20.64 4.89
C GLU A 260 13.80 -21.84 4.51
N ASN A 261 13.20 -22.79 3.81
CA ASN A 261 13.81 -23.98 3.22
C ASN A 261 14.50 -24.90 4.25
N VAL A 262 13.84 -25.11 5.39
CA VAL A 262 14.24 -26.09 6.41
C VAL A 262 13.37 -27.34 6.23
N PRO A 263 13.95 -28.56 6.19
CA PRO A 263 13.18 -29.78 5.92
C PRO A 263 12.18 -30.12 7.04
N GLU A 264 12.45 -29.68 8.27
CA GLU A 264 11.57 -29.81 9.42
C GLU A 264 10.39 -28.82 9.40
N ALA A 265 10.53 -27.67 8.73
CA ALA A 265 9.49 -26.66 8.53
C ALA A 265 8.54 -26.99 7.36
N LEU A 266 8.64 -28.20 6.79
CA LEU A 266 7.68 -28.68 5.80
C LEU A 266 6.59 -29.47 6.53
N ASP A 267 5.59 -28.78 7.03
CA ASP A 267 4.53 -29.36 7.86
C ASP A 267 3.12 -28.81 7.60
N GLU A 268 2.96 -27.71 6.87
CA GLU A 268 1.66 -27.16 6.51
C GLU A 268 1.22 -27.49 5.05
N PRO A 269 -0.08 -27.71 4.79
CA PRO A 269 -0.59 -27.92 3.43
C PRO A 269 -0.29 -26.74 2.50
N GLY A 270 0.21 -27.04 1.30
CA GLY A 270 0.57 -26.05 0.30
C GLY A 270 2.06 -25.71 0.28
N GLU A 271 2.82 -26.17 1.28
CA GLU A 271 4.25 -25.92 1.36
C GLU A 271 5.10 -26.85 0.47
N TRP A 272 6.32 -26.40 0.16
CA TRP A 272 7.31 -27.21 -0.51
C TRP A 272 8.73 -26.97 0.01
N PHE A 273 9.58 -27.98 -0.14
CA PHE A 273 10.98 -27.94 0.27
C PHE A 273 11.86 -28.57 -0.81
N TYR A 274 13.06 -28.02 -0.99
CA TYR A 274 14.05 -28.57 -1.91
C TYR A 274 15.38 -28.87 -1.23
N ASP A 275 15.80 -30.12 -1.35
CA ASP A 275 17.11 -30.60 -0.90
C ASP A 275 18.11 -30.53 -2.06
N ASP A 276 19.06 -29.60 -1.98
CA ASP A 276 20.13 -29.42 -2.96
C ASP A 276 21.07 -30.63 -3.10
N VAL A 277 21.32 -31.34 -2.00
CA VAL A 277 22.27 -32.46 -1.96
C VAL A 277 21.70 -33.66 -2.71
N THR A 278 20.43 -33.97 -2.47
CA THR A 278 19.76 -35.11 -3.11
C THR A 278 19.01 -34.72 -4.39
N ARG A 279 18.84 -33.42 -4.64
CA ARG A 279 18.01 -32.82 -5.71
C ARG A 279 16.55 -33.26 -5.59
N THR A 280 16.06 -33.37 -4.37
CA THR A 280 14.73 -33.89 -4.07
C THR A 280 13.79 -32.74 -3.75
N LEU A 281 12.72 -32.65 -4.53
CA LEU A 281 11.61 -31.74 -4.29
C LEU A 281 10.52 -32.48 -3.53
N ARG A 282 10.06 -31.88 -2.43
CA ARG A 282 8.96 -32.37 -1.59
C ARG A 282 7.86 -31.31 -1.58
N VAL A 283 6.60 -31.74 -1.71
CA VAL A 283 5.42 -30.86 -1.70
C VAL A 283 4.39 -31.46 -0.76
N LEU A 284 3.88 -30.65 0.18
CA LEU A 284 2.66 -30.95 0.91
C LEU A 284 1.48 -30.39 0.12
N PRO A 285 0.64 -31.24 -0.49
CA PRO A 285 -0.46 -30.75 -1.31
C PRO A 285 -1.57 -30.13 -0.47
N LEU A 286 -2.31 -29.18 -1.05
CA LEU A 286 -3.57 -28.73 -0.44
C LEU A 286 -4.62 -29.85 -0.50
N GLU A 287 -5.64 -29.73 0.35
CA GLU A 287 -6.76 -30.67 0.34
C GLU A 287 -7.41 -30.75 -1.05
N GLY A 288 -7.51 -31.97 -1.60
CA GLY A 288 -8.13 -32.23 -2.89
C GLY A 288 -7.18 -32.24 -4.08
N GLU A 289 -5.94 -31.79 -3.92
CA GLU A 289 -4.94 -31.84 -5.00
C GLU A 289 -4.43 -33.27 -5.23
N SER A 290 -4.03 -33.57 -6.47
CA SER A 290 -3.49 -34.87 -6.84
C SER A 290 -2.29 -34.75 -7.78
N ALA A 291 -1.17 -35.37 -7.41
CA ALA A 291 0.04 -35.42 -8.23
C ALA A 291 -0.18 -36.06 -9.62
N ALA A 292 -1.28 -36.80 -9.80
CA ALA A 292 -1.62 -37.44 -11.06
C ALA A 292 -2.27 -36.49 -12.07
N THR A 293 -2.82 -35.37 -11.62
CA THR A 293 -3.56 -34.40 -12.45
C THR A 293 -3.04 -32.98 -12.34
N ALA A 294 -2.38 -32.65 -11.23
CA ALA A 294 -1.84 -31.32 -10.99
C ALA A 294 -0.65 -31.02 -11.91
N SER A 295 -0.61 -29.79 -12.42
CA SER A 295 0.51 -29.24 -13.16
C SER A 295 1.47 -28.56 -12.17
N VAL A 296 2.51 -29.29 -11.76
CA VAL A 296 3.58 -28.72 -10.91
C VAL A 296 4.67 -28.14 -11.81
N VAL A 297 4.95 -26.84 -11.69
CA VAL A 297 5.90 -26.12 -12.53
C VAL A 297 7.04 -25.55 -11.67
N VAL A 298 8.28 -25.84 -12.09
CA VAL A 298 9.50 -25.27 -11.54
C VAL A 298 10.15 -24.36 -12.59
N PRO A 299 10.44 -23.09 -12.29
CA PRO A 299 11.07 -22.18 -13.23
C PRO A 299 12.55 -22.55 -13.42
N VAL A 300 13.06 -22.46 -14.64
CA VAL A 300 14.46 -22.80 -14.98
C VAL A 300 15.20 -21.67 -15.69
N LEU A 301 14.53 -20.55 -15.96
CA LEU A 301 15.10 -19.35 -16.56
C LEU A 301 14.83 -18.13 -15.67
N ASP A 302 15.77 -17.20 -15.59
CA ASP A 302 15.58 -15.93 -14.86
C ASP A 302 14.95 -14.85 -15.75
N HIS A 303 15.07 -14.99 -17.08
CA HIS A 303 14.49 -14.09 -18.08
C HIS A 303 13.74 -14.88 -19.14
N LEU A 304 12.62 -14.35 -19.61
CA LEU A 304 11.77 -14.93 -20.65
C LEU A 304 11.96 -14.20 -21.99
N LEU A 305 12.03 -12.87 -21.95
CA LEU A 305 12.27 -12.02 -23.12
C LEU A 305 13.40 -11.03 -22.82
N ILE A 306 14.36 -10.95 -23.73
CA ILE A 306 15.46 -9.97 -23.68
C ILE A 306 15.49 -9.21 -25.00
N VAL A 307 15.30 -7.90 -24.95
CA VAL A 307 15.57 -7.00 -26.08
C VAL A 307 16.89 -6.29 -25.79
N ARG A 308 17.92 -6.59 -26.58
CA ARG A 308 19.30 -6.17 -26.32
C ARG A 308 19.86 -5.33 -27.46
N GLY A 309 19.70 -4.02 -27.32
CA GLY A 309 20.48 -3.02 -28.04
C GLY A 309 21.83 -2.76 -27.37
N GLU A 310 22.64 -1.93 -28.01
CA GLU A 310 23.91 -1.42 -27.51
C GLU A 310 23.90 0.13 -27.61
N PRO A 311 23.26 0.86 -26.67
CA PRO A 311 23.14 2.32 -26.72
C PRO A 311 24.48 3.05 -26.87
N ALA A 312 25.52 2.58 -26.17
CA ALA A 312 26.87 3.13 -26.25
C ALA A 312 27.50 3.02 -27.66
N ALA A 313 26.97 2.16 -28.52
CA ALA A 313 27.40 1.97 -29.91
C ALA A 313 26.39 2.51 -30.93
N ASP A 314 25.34 3.23 -30.50
CA ASP A 314 24.26 3.74 -31.36
C ASP A 314 23.53 2.62 -32.13
N ALA A 315 23.41 1.44 -31.52
CA ALA A 315 22.78 0.26 -32.11
C ALA A 315 21.54 -0.17 -31.31
N TYR A 316 20.37 0.36 -31.69
CA TYR A 316 19.10 0.13 -30.98
C TYR A 316 18.29 -1.02 -31.58
N VAL A 317 17.39 -1.59 -30.77
CA VAL A 317 16.34 -2.49 -31.26
C VAL A 317 15.07 -1.67 -31.45
N GLU A 318 14.51 -1.67 -32.66
CA GLU A 318 13.50 -0.67 -33.03
C GLU A 318 12.26 -1.28 -33.68
N HIS A 319 11.10 -0.69 -33.40
CA HIS A 319 9.83 -0.95 -34.10
C HIS A 319 9.39 -2.42 -34.09
N ILE A 320 9.42 -3.05 -32.92
CA ILE A 320 8.90 -4.40 -32.67
C ILE A 320 7.70 -4.31 -31.75
N ALA A 321 6.64 -5.06 -32.07
CA ALA A 321 5.46 -5.20 -31.23
C ALA A 321 5.28 -6.65 -30.76
N PHE A 322 4.85 -6.82 -29.51
CA PHE A 322 4.41 -8.08 -28.91
C PHE A 322 2.94 -7.94 -28.52
N GLU A 323 2.08 -8.77 -29.10
CA GLU A 323 0.63 -8.63 -28.96
C GLU A 323 -0.03 -9.92 -28.45
N GLY A 324 -0.77 -9.84 -27.33
CA GLY A 324 -1.54 -10.98 -26.82
C GLY A 324 -0.69 -12.18 -26.35
N LEU A 325 0.59 -11.97 -26.02
CA LEU A 325 1.50 -13.03 -25.58
C LEU A 325 1.57 -13.09 -24.05
N SER A 326 1.59 -14.30 -23.50
CA SER A 326 1.84 -14.55 -22.07
C SER A 326 3.27 -15.00 -21.84
N PHE A 327 4.00 -14.35 -20.94
CA PHE A 327 5.32 -14.75 -20.47
C PHE A 327 5.18 -15.29 -19.04
N ARG A 328 5.43 -16.59 -18.84
CA ARG A 328 5.24 -17.24 -17.53
C ARG A 328 6.47 -17.99 -17.02
N TYR A 329 6.59 -18.07 -15.69
CA TYR A 329 7.56 -18.92 -14.98
C TYR A 329 9.02 -18.51 -15.18
N ALA A 330 9.39 -17.36 -14.63
CA ALA A 330 10.79 -16.96 -14.47
C ALA A 330 11.20 -17.10 -13.00
N ASP A 331 12.42 -17.56 -12.73
CA ASP A 331 12.94 -17.66 -11.36
C ASP A 331 13.74 -16.41 -10.96
N TRP A 332 14.02 -16.31 -9.67
CA TRP A 332 15.04 -15.42 -9.12
C TRP A 332 15.56 -16.03 -7.84
N ARG A 333 16.88 -15.92 -7.62
CA ARG A 333 17.55 -16.47 -6.44
C ARG A 333 18.54 -15.47 -5.90
N PRO A 334 18.71 -15.38 -4.57
CA PRO A 334 19.85 -14.69 -4.01
C PRO A 334 21.16 -15.36 -4.46
N ASP A 335 22.25 -14.60 -4.49
CA ASP A 335 23.58 -15.13 -4.76
C ASP A 335 24.15 -15.90 -3.55
N GLU A 336 25.42 -16.32 -3.62
CA GLU A 336 26.07 -17.07 -2.54
C GLU A 336 26.16 -16.28 -1.21
N ASP A 337 26.22 -14.95 -1.28
CA ASP A 337 26.25 -14.07 -0.11
C ASP A 337 24.83 -13.65 0.32
N GLY A 338 23.84 -13.77 -0.56
CA GLY A 338 22.45 -13.43 -0.29
C GLY A 338 21.99 -12.17 -1.01
N TYR A 339 20.79 -11.71 -0.67
CA TYR A 339 20.27 -10.41 -1.10
C TYR A 339 20.23 -9.45 0.09
N ALA A 340 20.73 -8.23 -0.12
CA ALA A 340 20.64 -7.14 0.84
C ALA A 340 20.05 -5.91 0.14
N GLY A 341 18.80 -5.58 0.48
CA GLY A 341 18.08 -4.48 -0.13
C GLY A 341 18.63 -3.11 0.25
N TRP A 342 18.58 -2.18 -0.72
CA TRP A 342 18.78 -0.75 -0.46
C TRP A 342 17.42 -0.04 -0.39
N GLN A 343 16.71 -0.03 -1.51
CA GLN A 343 15.33 0.45 -1.70
C GLN A 343 14.83 -0.10 -3.05
N ALA A 344 13.52 -0.30 -3.18
CA ALA A 344 12.82 -0.59 -4.44
C ALA A 344 13.35 -1.79 -5.25
N VAL A 345 14.10 -2.70 -4.62
CA VAL A 345 14.72 -3.88 -5.25
C VAL A 345 15.50 -3.51 -6.53
N VAL A 346 16.21 -2.37 -6.49
CA VAL A 346 16.71 -1.74 -7.73
C VAL A 346 17.81 -2.52 -8.47
N THR A 347 18.50 -3.42 -7.78
CA THR A 347 19.62 -4.21 -8.30
C THR A 347 19.17 -5.44 -9.09
N GLU A 348 17.94 -5.90 -8.91
CA GLU A 348 17.47 -7.16 -9.47
C GLU A 348 16.82 -6.99 -10.84
N GLY A 349 16.95 -8.02 -11.68
CA GLY A 349 16.44 -8.05 -13.06
C GLY A 349 14.94 -8.28 -13.17
N ALA A 350 14.45 -8.37 -14.41
CA ALA A 350 13.04 -8.61 -14.73
C ALA A 350 12.85 -9.77 -15.72
N ALA A 351 11.69 -10.42 -15.70
CA ALA A 351 11.36 -11.49 -16.63
C ALA A 351 11.36 -11.03 -18.10
N VAL A 352 10.96 -9.78 -18.34
CA VAL A 352 11.09 -9.08 -19.62
C VAL A 352 12.05 -7.91 -19.45
N GLU A 353 13.20 -7.93 -20.12
CA GLU A 353 14.21 -6.88 -20.01
C GLU A 353 14.50 -6.24 -21.37
N VAL A 354 14.48 -4.91 -21.42
CA VAL A 354 14.74 -4.12 -22.63
C VAL A 354 15.89 -3.15 -22.35
N VAL A 355 16.98 -3.28 -23.09
CA VAL A 355 18.11 -2.34 -23.12
C VAL A 355 18.20 -1.75 -24.53
N GLY A 356 18.22 -0.43 -24.65
CA GLY A 356 18.33 0.24 -25.96
C GLY A 356 17.18 -0.07 -26.92
N GLY A 357 15.95 -0.16 -26.41
CA GLY A 357 14.74 -0.29 -27.22
C GLY A 357 14.19 1.05 -27.70
N ARG A 358 13.69 1.15 -28.94
CA ARG A 358 13.02 2.36 -29.43
C ARG A 358 11.73 2.06 -30.18
N GLY A 359 10.65 2.73 -29.83
CA GLY A 359 9.36 2.54 -30.52
C GLY A 359 8.84 1.10 -30.40
N LEU A 360 9.13 0.42 -29.28
CA LEU A 360 8.63 -0.93 -29.01
C LEU A 360 7.21 -0.88 -28.46
N ARG A 361 6.45 -1.96 -28.64
CA ARG A 361 5.09 -2.09 -28.11
C ARG A 361 4.86 -3.43 -27.45
N PHE A 362 4.27 -3.40 -26.26
CA PHE A 362 3.76 -4.55 -25.53
C PHE A 362 2.27 -4.29 -25.32
N GLU A 363 1.42 -4.92 -26.12
CA GLU A 363 -0.02 -4.62 -26.19
C GLU A 363 -0.82 -5.87 -25.83
N GLY A 364 -1.63 -5.81 -24.77
CA GLY A 364 -2.43 -6.97 -24.35
C GLY A 364 -1.59 -8.16 -23.87
N VAL A 365 -0.36 -7.92 -23.41
CA VAL A 365 0.55 -8.98 -22.94
C VAL A 365 0.25 -9.37 -21.50
N GLU A 366 0.66 -10.58 -21.11
CA GLU A 366 0.69 -10.99 -19.71
C GLU A 366 2.12 -11.32 -19.31
N VAL A 367 2.55 -10.89 -18.12
CA VAL A 367 3.77 -11.35 -17.47
C VAL A 367 3.39 -11.88 -16.09
N ALA A 368 3.49 -13.19 -15.88
CA ALA A 368 2.98 -13.82 -14.66
C ALA A 368 3.88 -14.92 -14.09
N HIS A 369 3.74 -15.18 -12.79
CA HIS A 369 4.47 -16.26 -12.11
C HIS A 369 5.99 -16.07 -12.21
N VAL A 370 6.49 -14.94 -11.73
CA VAL A 370 7.91 -14.58 -11.84
C VAL A 370 8.54 -14.33 -10.47
N GLY A 371 9.82 -14.67 -10.33
CA GLY A 371 10.56 -14.58 -9.06
C GLY A 371 11.13 -13.19 -8.73
N ALA A 372 11.22 -12.30 -9.72
CA ALA A 372 11.71 -10.93 -9.55
C ALA A 372 10.72 -9.93 -10.17
N HIS A 373 11.21 -8.94 -10.92
CA HIS A 373 10.37 -7.93 -11.56
C HIS A 373 9.68 -8.46 -12.83
N GLY A 374 8.57 -7.86 -13.22
CA GLY A 374 7.84 -8.19 -14.45
C GLY A 374 8.55 -7.69 -15.72
N ILE A 375 8.53 -6.38 -15.94
CA ILE A 375 9.06 -5.70 -17.13
C ILE A 375 10.05 -4.60 -16.71
N TRP A 376 11.23 -4.56 -17.33
CA TRP A 376 12.18 -3.47 -17.16
C TRP A 376 12.55 -2.84 -18.50
N LEU A 377 12.09 -1.61 -18.71
CA LEU A 377 12.54 -0.70 -19.76
C LEU A 377 13.78 0.04 -19.27
N ARG A 378 14.92 -0.60 -19.43
CA ARG A 378 16.21 -0.22 -18.86
C ARG A 378 16.95 0.77 -19.77
N GLU A 379 18.20 1.07 -19.40
CA GLU A 379 19.16 1.96 -20.05
C GLU A 379 18.99 2.17 -21.56
N GLY A 380 18.84 3.43 -21.94
CA GLY A 380 18.64 3.90 -23.32
C GLY A 380 17.34 3.46 -24.00
N THR A 381 16.34 3.01 -23.25
CA THR A 381 15.03 2.65 -23.80
C THR A 381 14.12 3.87 -23.88
N ARG A 382 13.60 4.12 -25.09
CA ARG A 382 12.77 5.28 -25.39
C ARG A 382 11.53 4.95 -26.18
N ASP A 383 10.52 5.81 -26.05
CA ASP A 383 9.29 5.77 -26.86
C ASP A 383 8.64 4.37 -26.90
N THR A 384 8.78 3.61 -25.81
CA THR A 384 8.23 2.26 -25.70
C THR A 384 6.91 2.28 -24.95
N VAL A 385 5.92 1.53 -25.46
CA VAL A 385 4.58 1.47 -24.90
C VAL A 385 4.33 0.09 -24.30
N VAL A 386 3.93 0.05 -23.03
CA VAL A 386 3.31 -1.08 -22.37
C VAL A 386 1.86 -0.70 -22.17
N ARG A 387 0.94 -1.37 -22.88
CA ARG A 387 -0.49 -1.06 -22.85
C ARG A 387 -1.35 -2.30 -22.66
N GLN A 388 -2.40 -2.19 -21.84
CA GLN A 388 -3.33 -3.29 -21.58
C GLN A 388 -2.61 -4.57 -21.12
N ALA A 389 -1.50 -4.40 -20.41
CA ALA A 389 -0.74 -5.53 -19.89
C ALA A 389 -1.29 -5.95 -18.53
N GLU A 390 -1.31 -7.26 -18.26
CA GLU A 390 -1.52 -7.80 -16.93
C GLU A 390 -0.20 -8.33 -16.40
N VAL A 391 0.30 -7.77 -15.30
CA VAL A 391 1.60 -8.14 -14.74
C VAL A 391 1.38 -8.55 -13.28
N TRP A 392 1.49 -9.85 -13.01
CA TRP A 392 0.98 -10.40 -11.75
C TRP A 392 1.70 -11.61 -11.19
N ASP A 393 1.50 -11.87 -9.90
CA ASP A 393 2.19 -12.93 -9.16
C ASP A 393 3.73 -12.79 -9.28
N LEU A 394 4.23 -11.72 -8.66
CA LEU A 394 5.58 -11.22 -8.82
C LEU A 394 6.37 -11.39 -7.53
N GLY A 395 7.62 -11.86 -7.63
CA GLY A 395 8.51 -11.88 -6.50
C GLY A 395 8.96 -10.48 -6.09
N ALA A 396 9.08 -9.53 -7.04
CA ALA A 396 9.39 -8.12 -6.77
C ALA A 396 8.31 -7.19 -7.40
N GLY A 397 8.71 -6.18 -8.18
CA GLY A 397 7.83 -5.16 -8.76
C GLY A 397 7.32 -5.45 -10.17
N ALA A 398 6.36 -4.66 -10.67
CA ALA A 398 5.73 -4.92 -11.97
C ALA A 398 6.48 -4.26 -13.15
N VAL A 399 6.59 -2.92 -13.18
CA VAL A 399 7.22 -2.21 -14.32
C VAL A 399 8.28 -1.23 -13.85
N ARG A 400 9.46 -1.28 -14.47
CA ARG A 400 10.60 -0.39 -14.19
C ARG A 400 10.99 0.44 -15.41
N LEU A 401 11.22 1.74 -15.22
CA LEU A 401 11.62 2.69 -16.26
C LEU A 401 12.97 3.34 -15.89
N GLY A 402 13.97 3.16 -16.77
CA GLY A 402 15.34 3.67 -16.58
C GLY A 402 16.14 2.89 -15.53
N THR A 403 17.23 3.50 -15.06
CA THR A 403 18.16 2.92 -14.07
C THR A 403 18.49 3.93 -12.99
N ILE A 404 19.44 3.62 -12.10
CA ILE A 404 19.94 4.58 -11.10
C ILE A 404 21.13 5.42 -11.60
N ASP A 405 21.56 5.22 -12.85
CA ASP A 405 22.72 5.88 -13.44
C ASP A 405 22.32 7.23 -14.07
N GLU A 406 22.95 8.33 -13.64
CA GLU A 406 22.72 9.68 -14.21
C GLU A 406 23.00 9.76 -15.72
N ALA A 407 23.82 8.85 -16.24
CA ALA A 407 24.14 8.79 -17.67
C ALA A 407 23.04 8.13 -18.51
N ASP A 408 22.00 7.58 -17.89
CA ASP A 408 20.89 6.95 -18.58
C ASP A 408 20.07 7.98 -19.38
N ASP A 409 19.86 7.69 -20.67
CA ASP A 409 19.07 8.50 -21.60
C ASP A 409 17.69 7.88 -21.88
N SER A 410 17.21 6.99 -21.02
CA SER A 410 15.85 6.45 -21.06
C SER A 410 14.79 7.55 -20.89
N GLY A 411 13.66 7.39 -21.57
CA GLY A 411 12.54 8.34 -21.42
C GLY A 411 11.54 8.32 -22.57
N GLY A 412 10.42 9.02 -22.39
CA GLY A 412 9.32 8.98 -23.36
C GLY A 412 8.54 7.66 -23.36
N ASN A 413 8.72 6.82 -22.34
CA ASN A 413 8.04 5.53 -22.26
C ASN A 413 6.62 5.70 -21.70
N THR A 414 5.72 4.79 -22.07
CA THR A 414 4.32 4.83 -21.66
C THR A 414 3.92 3.52 -21.01
N VAL A 415 3.35 3.58 -19.80
CA VAL A 415 2.67 2.48 -19.12
C VAL A 415 1.20 2.88 -18.97
N ASP A 416 0.34 2.31 -19.80
CA ASP A 416 -1.03 2.80 -20.01
C ASP A 416 -2.05 1.66 -19.92
N ASN A 417 -3.13 1.84 -19.14
CA ASN A 417 -4.22 0.85 -19.08
C ASN A 417 -3.76 -0.54 -18.61
N CYS A 418 -2.73 -0.65 -17.77
CA CYS A 418 -2.21 -1.92 -17.28
C CYS A 418 -2.83 -2.30 -15.92
N PHE A 419 -2.99 -3.60 -15.68
CA PHE A 419 -3.35 -4.15 -14.38
C PHE A 419 -2.13 -4.81 -13.75
N LEU A 420 -1.59 -4.18 -12.70
CA LEU A 420 -0.34 -4.56 -12.04
C LEU A 420 -0.69 -5.02 -10.61
N HIS A 421 -0.48 -6.29 -10.27
CA HIS A 421 -0.97 -6.80 -8.98
C HIS A 421 -0.22 -8.01 -8.40
N HIS A 422 -0.40 -8.27 -7.09
CA HIS A 422 0.28 -9.35 -6.35
C HIS A 422 1.81 -9.24 -6.43
N GLY A 423 2.35 -8.09 -6.01
CA GLY A 423 3.79 -7.82 -6.02
C GLY A 423 4.48 -8.01 -4.67
N GLY A 424 5.80 -8.21 -4.72
CA GLY A 424 6.66 -8.31 -3.54
C GLY A 424 6.62 -9.67 -2.83
N ARG A 425 6.13 -10.74 -3.47
CA ARG A 425 5.93 -12.06 -2.84
C ARG A 425 7.23 -12.78 -2.41
N THR A 426 8.38 -12.25 -2.81
CA THR A 426 9.71 -12.77 -2.44
C THR A 426 10.61 -11.65 -1.92
N LEU A 427 10.52 -10.47 -2.55
CA LEU A 427 11.28 -9.26 -2.27
C LEU A 427 10.27 -8.13 -2.01
N PRO A 428 9.80 -7.95 -0.76
CA PRO A 428 8.65 -7.11 -0.42
C PRO A 428 8.75 -5.65 -0.85
N ALA A 429 9.98 -5.11 -0.98
CA ALA A 429 10.21 -3.74 -1.44
C ALA A 429 9.98 -3.53 -2.94
N GLY A 430 9.40 -4.51 -3.65
CA GLY A 430 9.00 -4.37 -5.05
C GLY A 430 7.80 -3.43 -5.21
N GLU A 431 7.75 -2.69 -6.31
CA GLU A 431 6.76 -1.63 -6.54
C GLU A 431 5.91 -1.87 -7.79
N GLY A 432 4.74 -1.24 -7.88
CA GLY A 432 3.91 -1.29 -9.07
C GLY A 432 4.61 -0.69 -10.28
N VAL A 433 4.98 0.58 -10.20
CA VAL A 433 5.80 1.26 -11.22
C VAL A 433 6.95 2.04 -10.59
N TRP A 434 8.18 1.71 -10.95
CA TRP A 434 9.37 2.44 -10.51
C TRP A 434 9.98 3.24 -11.66
N ILE A 435 10.17 4.54 -11.49
CA ILE A 435 10.89 5.42 -12.42
C ILE A 435 12.19 5.88 -11.76
N GLY A 436 13.33 5.46 -12.31
CA GLY A 436 14.65 5.92 -11.91
C GLY A 436 15.06 7.19 -12.65
N GLN A 437 16.27 7.18 -13.22
CA GLN A 437 16.79 8.16 -14.16
C GLN A 437 16.13 7.99 -15.53
N SER A 438 14.90 8.52 -15.66
CA SER A 438 14.11 8.48 -16.89
C SER A 438 13.14 9.66 -16.95
N SER A 439 13.13 10.37 -18.08
CA SER A 439 12.33 11.60 -18.29
C SER A 439 11.15 11.41 -19.23
N HIS A 440 10.19 12.34 -19.19
CA HIS A 440 9.07 12.40 -20.14
C HIS A 440 8.23 11.13 -20.22
N ASN A 441 8.21 10.31 -19.16
CA ASN A 441 7.41 9.09 -19.14
C ASN A 441 5.95 9.43 -18.86
N THR A 442 5.05 8.56 -19.31
CA THR A 442 3.62 8.63 -19.02
C THR A 442 3.19 7.33 -18.34
N VAL A 443 2.73 7.42 -17.10
CA VAL A 443 2.14 6.31 -16.35
C VAL A 443 0.69 6.68 -16.12
N THR A 444 -0.24 6.03 -16.84
CA THR A 444 -1.63 6.46 -16.85
C THR A 444 -2.67 5.36 -16.94
N HIS A 445 -3.85 5.58 -16.35
CA HIS A 445 -4.97 4.64 -16.42
C HIS A 445 -4.63 3.22 -15.94
N ASN A 446 -3.67 3.07 -15.03
CA ASN A 446 -3.29 1.76 -14.51
C ASN A 446 -4.09 1.44 -13.24
N GLU A 447 -4.42 0.16 -13.07
CA GLU A 447 -4.86 -0.40 -11.79
C GLU A 447 -3.64 -1.03 -11.11
N ILE A 448 -3.29 -0.57 -9.92
CA ILE A 448 -2.15 -1.07 -9.14
C ILE A 448 -2.65 -1.52 -7.78
N ALA A 449 -2.57 -2.83 -7.52
CA ALA A 449 -3.18 -3.44 -6.35
C ALA A 449 -2.30 -4.51 -5.69
N ASP A 450 -2.44 -4.71 -4.39
CA ASP A 450 -1.89 -5.89 -3.70
C ASP A 450 -0.35 -5.98 -3.77
N PHE A 451 0.32 -4.89 -3.36
CA PHE A 451 1.77 -4.81 -3.17
C PHE A 451 2.12 -4.71 -1.69
N TYR A 452 3.30 -5.16 -1.29
CA TYR A 452 3.81 -5.02 0.08
C TYR A 452 4.54 -3.69 0.36
N TYR A 453 4.66 -2.80 -0.64
CA TYR A 453 5.36 -1.52 -0.53
C TYR A 453 4.66 -0.44 -1.36
N THR A 454 5.40 0.42 -2.06
CA THR A 454 4.92 1.57 -2.82
C THR A 454 4.22 1.18 -4.13
N GLY A 455 3.16 1.93 -4.47
CA GLY A 455 2.43 1.77 -5.73
C GLY A 455 3.23 2.32 -6.93
N ILE A 456 3.55 3.62 -6.90
CA ILE A 456 4.34 4.29 -7.94
C ILE A 456 5.46 5.11 -7.30
N GLN A 457 6.71 4.91 -7.74
CA GLN A 457 7.86 5.75 -7.37
C GLN A 457 8.37 6.58 -8.57
N VAL A 458 8.66 7.86 -8.34
CA VAL A 458 9.33 8.75 -9.31
C VAL A 458 10.60 9.36 -8.76
N GLY A 459 11.73 9.06 -9.40
CA GLY A 459 13.04 9.59 -9.05
C GLY A 459 13.84 8.68 -8.11
N TRP A 460 15.06 9.13 -7.75
CA TRP A 460 16.03 8.30 -7.02
C TRP A 460 16.99 9.04 -6.08
N TYR A 461 17.20 10.35 -6.23
CA TYR A 461 18.24 11.05 -5.45
C TYR A 461 17.73 11.60 -4.13
N TRP A 462 18.32 11.16 -3.02
CA TRP A 462 18.14 11.81 -1.72
C TRP A 462 18.76 13.21 -1.72
N GLY A 463 17.90 14.22 -1.71
CA GLY A 463 18.27 15.63 -1.67
C GLY A 463 18.30 16.32 -3.03
N TYR A 464 18.97 17.47 -3.09
CA TYR A 464 18.89 18.40 -4.23
C TYR A 464 19.96 18.18 -5.32
N SER A 465 20.49 16.96 -5.44
CA SER A 465 21.43 16.63 -6.52
C SER A 465 20.71 16.62 -7.87
N SER A 466 21.48 16.73 -8.96
CA SER A 466 20.91 16.64 -10.31
C SER A 466 20.21 15.31 -10.52
N SER A 467 19.03 15.35 -11.12
CA SER A 467 18.21 14.19 -11.47
C SER A 467 17.76 14.35 -12.91
N THR A 468 17.65 13.26 -13.66
CA THR A 468 17.08 13.26 -15.02
C THR A 468 15.60 12.87 -15.03
N ALA A 469 15.00 12.59 -13.86
CA ALA A 469 13.60 12.19 -13.72
C ALA A 469 12.62 13.39 -13.86
N GLU A 470 12.72 14.14 -14.94
CA GLU A 470 11.92 15.35 -15.21
C GLU A 470 10.77 15.09 -16.20
N ASP A 471 9.79 16.00 -16.20
CA ASP A 471 8.64 16.03 -17.12
C ASP A 471 7.82 14.73 -17.16
N ASN A 472 7.80 13.96 -16.07
CA ASN A 472 7.03 12.72 -15.97
C ASN A 472 5.54 12.99 -15.70
N GLN A 473 4.64 12.22 -16.29
CA GLN A 473 3.19 12.37 -16.16
C GLN A 473 2.61 11.12 -15.49
N ILE A 474 2.18 11.25 -14.23
CA ILE A 474 1.57 10.16 -13.45
C ILE A 474 0.09 10.51 -13.27
N THR A 475 -0.76 10.02 -14.18
CA THR A 475 -2.13 10.54 -14.29
C THR A 475 -3.21 9.48 -14.41
N PHE A 476 -4.37 9.67 -13.79
CA PHE A 476 -5.51 8.72 -13.91
C PHE A 476 -5.20 7.29 -13.43
N ASN A 477 -4.24 7.08 -12.53
CA ASN A 477 -3.97 5.76 -11.96
C ASN A 477 -4.87 5.50 -10.75
N HIS A 478 -5.28 4.26 -10.56
CA HIS A 478 -5.96 3.78 -9.37
C HIS A 478 -5.00 2.87 -8.60
N VAL A 479 -4.56 3.33 -7.43
CA VAL A 479 -3.58 2.65 -6.58
C VAL A 479 -4.25 2.28 -5.26
N HIS A 480 -4.30 0.99 -4.92
CA HIS A 480 -4.95 0.58 -3.68
C HIS A 480 -4.42 -0.72 -3.08
N THR A 481 -4.73 -0.96 -1.80
CA THR A 481 -4.37 -2.21 -1.10
C THR A 481 -2.86 -2.47 -1.15
N ILE A 482 -2.07 -1.51 -0.67
CA ILE A 482 -0.62 -1.63 -0.65
C ILE A 482 -0.05 -1.51 0.76
N GLY A 483 1.18 -2.02 0.93
CA GLY A 483 1.90 -2.07 2.20
C GLY A 483 1.51 -3.29 3.03
N GLN A 484 0.21 -3.50 3.29
CA GLN A 484 -0.35 -4.70 3.93
C GLN A 484 0.38 -5.11 5.23
N ASP A 485 0.84 -4.11 5.98
CA ASP A 485 1.60 -4.26 7.23
C ASP A 485 2.93 -5.07 7.09
N VAL A 486 3.43 -5.23 5.87
CA VAL A 486 4.70 -5.93 5.58
C VAL A 486 5.88 -4.97 5.60
N LEU A 487 5.75 -3.79 5.01
CA LEU A 487 6.76 -2.73 5.06
C LEU A 487 6.15 -1.41 5.55
N SER A 488 7.02 -0.45 5.84
CA SER A 488 6.67 0.94 6.21
C SER A 488 7.46 1.93 5.36
N ASP A 489 7.27 3.22 5.61
CA ASP A 489 7.89 4.34 4.87
C ASP A 489 7.61 4.28 3.36
N LEU A 490 6.35 4.02 3.02
CA LEU A 490 5.83 3.85 1.67
C LEU A 490 4.81 4.93 1.30
N GLY A 491 4.57 5.07 0.00
CA GLY A 491 3.53 5.93 -0.55
C GLY A 491 2.64 5.18 -1.54
N GLY A 492 1.37 5.57 -1.64
CA GLY A 492 0.58 5.26 -2.83
C GLY A 492 1.30 5.78 -4.09
N ILE A 493 1.69 7.05 -4.05
CA ILE A 493 2.62 7.66 -5.01
C ILE A 493 3.74 8.35 -4.23
N TYR A 494 4.97 7.91 -4.47
CA TYR A 494 6.20 8.34 -3.81
C TYR A 494 7.13 9.05 -4.79
N THR A 495 7.83 10.10 -4.35
CA THR A 495 8.81 10.82 -5.17
C THR A 495 10.11 11.07 -4.42
N LEU A 496 11.23 11.08 -5.13
CA LEU A 496 12.56 11.27 -4.55
C LEU A 496 13.48 12.12 -5.45
N GLY A 497 13.92 13.26 -4.91
CA GLY A 497 14.81 14.21 -5.59
C GLY A 497 14.13 15.23 -6.50
N VAL A 498 14.94 16.09 -7.14
CA VAL A 498 14.46 17.19 -7.98
C VAL A 498 13.82 16.66 -9.27
N ALA A 499 12.58 17.05 -9.59
CA ALA A 499 11.82 16.48 -10.71
C ALA A 499 10.94 17.52 -11.43
N PRO A 500 11.54 18.58 -12.00
CA PRO A 500 10.78 19.68 -12.60
C PRO A 500 9.88 19.22 -13.74
N GLY A 501 8.71 19.86 -13.86
CA GLY A 501 7.72 19.56 -14.89
C GLY A 501 6.98 18.22 -14.69
N THR A 502 7.31 17.48 -13.63
CA THR A 502 6.58 16.27 -13.26
C THR A 502 5.22 16.62 -12.67
N VAL A 503 4.19 15.93 -13.15
CA VAL A 503 2.80 16.12 -12.74
C VAL A 503 2.25 14.78 -12.23
N ILE A 504 1.65 14.82 -11.05
CA ILE A 504 0.92 13.71 -10.44
C ILE A 504 -0.52 14.17 -10.31
N SER A 505 -1.39 13.74 -11.23
CA SER A 505 -2.76 14.25 -11.28
C SER A 505 -3.88 13.27 -11.56
N ASP A 506 -5.08 13.59 -11.07
CA ASP A 506 -6.30 12.80 -11.34
C ASP A 506 -6.17 11.32 -10.94
N ASN A 507 -5.28 10.99 -10.00
CA ASN A 507 -5.13 9.64 -9.47
C ASN A 507 -6.11 9.40 -8.31
N VAL A 508 -6.50 8.14 -8.13
CA VAL A 508 -7.26 7.65 -6.98
C VAL A 508 -6.33 6.75 -6.16
N VAL A 509 -6.07 7.12 -4.90
CA VAL A 509 -5.13 6.43 -4.01
C VAL A 509 -5.83 6.10 -2.70
N HIS A 510 -5.92 4.83 -2.33
CA HIS A 510 -6.53 4.46 -1.06
C HIS A 510 -6.09 3.14 -0.49
N ASP A 511 -6.50 2.82 0.73
CA ASP A 511 -6.24 1.52 1.35
C ASP A 511 -4.74 1.23 1.43
N ILE A 512 -4.03 2.16 2.10
CA ILE A 512 -2.57 2.14 2.27
C ILE A 512 -2.28 1.88 3.75
N SER A 513 -1.65 0.74 4.05
CA SER A 513 -1.24 0.38 5.41
C SER A 513 0.26 0.16 5.52
N ALA A 514 0.79 0.18 6.73
CA ALA A 514 2.20 0.02 7.03
C ALA A 514 2.40 -0.79 8.30
N TYR A 515 3.59 -1.36 8.42
CA TYR A 515 3.99 -1.97 9.67
C TYR A 515 4.10 -0.92 10.81
N HIS A 516 3.78 -1.30 12.05
CA HIS A 516 3.87 -0.46 13.25
C HIS A 516 3.04 0.84 13.24
N ASP A 517 1.91 0.85 12.53
CA ASP A 517 0.99 1.99 12.44
C ASP A 517 1.67 3.29 11.95
N TRP A 518 2.75 3.16 11.17
CA TRP A 518 3.57 4.30 10.72
C TRP A 518 4.13 4.09 9.33
N GLY A 519 4.10 5.16 8.53
CA GLY A 519 4.80 5.24 7.25
C GLY A 519 3.96 4.81 6.04
N ALA A 520 2.63 4.87 6.14
CA ALA A 520 1.71 4.61 5.02
C ALA A 520 1.06 5.92 4.55
N PHE A 521 1.64 6.54 3.53
CA PHE A 521 1.21 7.84 3.03
C PHE A 521 0.46 7.73 1.69
N GLY A 522 -0.47 8.64 1.44
CA GLY A 522 -1.13 8.72 0.14
C GLY A 522 -0.19 9.26 -0.95
N LEU A 523 0.14 10.55 -0.85
CA LEU A 523 1.13 11.22 -1.68
C LEU A 523 2.36 11.57 -0.84
N TYR A 524 3.51 10.99 -1.18
CA TYR A 524 4.73 11.09 -0.40
C TYR A 524 5.86 11.76 -1.18
N ALA A 525 6.10 13.04 -0.88
CA ALA A 525 7.23 13.82 -1.36
C ALA A 525 8.44 13.66 -0.44
N ASP A 526 9.26 12.64 -0.67
CA ASP A 526 10.43 12.33 0.14
C ASP A 526 11.66 13.21 -0.22
N GLU A 527 12.82 12.91 0.36
CA GLU A 527 14.03 13.71 0.40
C GLU A 527 14.38 14.45 -0.90
N GLY A 528 14.23 15.77 -0.89
CA GLY A 528 14.62 16.64 -2.00
C GLY A 528 13.60 16.73 -3.13
N THR A 529 12.44 16.09 -3.00
CA THR A 529 11.33 16.26 -3.96
C THR A 529 11.08 17.72 -4.21
N SER A 530 11.25 18.19 -5.45
CA SER A 530 11.15 19.60 -5.78
C SER A 530 10.54 19.83 -7.15
N PHE A 531 9.75 20.89 -7.26
CA PHE A 531 9.08 21.35 -8.49
C PHE A 531 8.12 20.31 -9.10
N VAL A 532 7.46 19.54 -8.24
CA VAL A 532 6.43 18.56 -8.63
C VAL A 532 5.03 19.14 -8.37
N ASP A 533 4.14 18.97 -9.35
CA ASP A 533 2.73 19.38 -9.25
C ASP A 533 1.87 18.16 -8.89
N PHE A 534 1.41 18.10 -7.63
CA PHE A 534 0.44 17.13 -7.13
C PHE A 534 -0.96 17.74 -7.21
N THR A 535 -1.74 17.42 -8.24
CA THR A 535 -3.02 18.10 -8.47
C THR A 535 -4.21 17.20 -8.78
N ARG A 536 -5.40 17.54 -8.29
CA ARG A 536 -6.64 16.81 -8.64
C ARG A 536 -6.67 15.34 -8.26
N ASN A 537 -5.89 14.91 -7.27
CA ASN A 537 -5.91 13.54 -6.78
C ASN A 537 -7.00 13.35 -5.71
N LEU A 538 -7.61 12.17 -5.68
CA LEU A 538 -8.45 11.69 -4.59
C LEU A 538 -7.63 10.70 -3.77
N VAL A 539 -7.43 11.01 -2.49
CA VAL A 539 -6.66 10.19 -1.55
C VAL A 539 -7.53 9.91 -0.34
N PHE A 540 -7.75 8.65 0.01
CA PHE A 540 -8.52 8.31 1.20
C PHE A 540 -8.07 7.02 1.87
N ASN A 541 -8.47 6.76 3.12
CA ASN A 541 -8.16 5.52 3.84
C ASN A 541 -6.65 5.19 3.84
N VAL A 542 -5.86 6.12 4.38
CA VAL A 542 -4.41 5.95 4.52
C VAL A 542 -4.05 5.96 5.99
N GLU A 543 -3.29 4.98 6.44
CA GLU A 543 -3.02 4.79 7.86
C GLU A 543 -2.22 5.94 8.47
N SER A 544 -1.26 6.52 7.73
CA SER A 544 -0.51 7.69 8.21
C SER A 544 -1.12 9.02 7.80
N ALA A 545 -0.81 9.56 6.61
CA ALA A 545 -1.27 10.88 6.18
C ALA A 545 -1.55 10.94 4.67
N GLY A 546 -2.56 11.73 4.30
CA GLY A 546 -2.94 11.95 2.90
C GLY A 546 -1.82 12.57 2.07
N PHE A 547 -1.15 13.57 2.63
CA PHE A 547 0.06 14.17 2.04
C PHE A 547 1.20 14.25 3.05
N HIS A 548 2.39 13.83 2.62
CA HIS A 548 3.61 13.96 3.39
C HIS A 548 4.72 14.61 2.56
N GLN A 549 5.24 15.74 3.04
CA GLN A 549 6.52 16.30 2.61
C GLN A 549 7.61 15.93 3.62
N HIS A 550 8.65 15.20 3.21
CA HIS A 550 9.85 15.07 4.04
C HIS A 550 10.63 16.40 4.07
N TYR A 551 11.33 16.71 2.99
CA TYR A 551 11.84 18.05 2.68
C TYR A 551 12.00 18.21 1.16
N GLY A 552 12.00 19.45 0.68
CA GLY A 552 11.93 19.74 -0.74
C GLY A 552 11.85 21.22 -1.05
N GLU A 553 11.70 21.57 -2.33
CA GLU A 553 11.56 22.95 -2.80
C GLU A 553 10.38 23.11 -3.76
N ALA A 554 9.50 24.06 -3.44
CA ALA A 554 8.46 24.60 -4.31
C ALA A 554 7.56 23.55 -5.00
N ASN A 555 7.22 22.46 -4.31
CA ASN A 555 6.16 21.56 -4.78
C ASN A 555 4.79 22.26 -4.72
N VAL A 556 3.88 21.92 -5.63
CA VAL A 556 2.52 22.45 -5.63
C VAL A 556 1.55 21.32 -5.36
N VAL A 557 0.87 21.37 -4.24
CA VAL A 557 -0.16 20.42 -3.84
C VAL A 557 -1.50 21.13 -3.95
N SER A 558 -2.24 20.90 -5.04
CA SER A 558 -3.44 21.68 -5.31
C SER A 558 -4.65 20.94 -5.81
N ASN A 559 -5.83 21.37 -5.38
CA ASN A 559 -7.10 20.83 -5.87
C ASN A 559 -7.29 19.32 -5.60
N ASN A 560 -6.69 18.80 -4.53
CA ASN A 560 -6.83 17.40 -4.12
C ASN A 560 -7.94 17.24 -3.08
N ILE A 561 -8.51 16.04 -2.98
CA ILE A 561 -9.32 15.62 -1.83
C ILE A 561 -8.46 14.65 -1.02
N PHE A 562 -8.18 15.01 0.23
CA PHE A 562 -7.59 14.11 1.22
C PHE A 562 -8.65 13.76 2.24
N ALA A 563 -9.01 12.49 2.34
CA ALA A 563 -10.00 12.02 3.30
C ALA A 563 -9.47 10.90 4.20
N PHE A 564 -9.96 10.82 5.43
CA PHE A 564 -9.71 9.67 6.32
C PHE A 564 -8.22 9.29 6.46
N GLY A 565 -7.34 10.27 6.66
CA GLY A 565 -5.96 9.99 7.11
C GLY A 565 -5.97 9.55 8.57
N GLY A 566 -5.26 8.47 8.90
CA GLY A 566 -5.31 7.85 10.23
C GLY A 566 -4.55 8.66 11.29
N SER A 567 -3.23 8.72 11.20
CA SER A 567 -2.41 9.44 12.19
C SER A 567 -2.50 10.97 12.07
N ALA A 568 -2.56 11.49 10.85
CA ALA A 568 -2.66 12.91 10.56
C ALA A 568 -3.18 13.15 9.13
N GLN A 569 -3.54 14.39 8.79
CA GLN A 569 -3.97 14.71 7.44
C GLN A 569 -2.83 15.21 6.56
N VAL A 570 -1.99 16.10 7.11
CA VAL A 570 -0.80 16.61 6.43
C VAL A 570 0.41 16.48 7.34
N ARG A 571 1.52 16.01 6.77
CA ARG A 571 2.79 15.87 7.47
C ARG A 571 3.91 16.65 6.77
N ARG A 572 4.74 17.29 7.58
CA ARG A 572 6.02 17.88 7.16
C ARG A 572 7.12 17.46 8.11
N SER A 573 8.19 16.85 7.59
CA SER A 573 9.23 16.32 8.47
C SER A 573 10.35 17.31 8.81
N ARG A 574 10.70 18.21 7.89
CA ARG A 574 11.86 19.10 8.08
C ARG A 574 11.63 20.51 7.54
N GLY A 575 12.02 21.49 8.35
CA GLY A 575 12.06 22.91 7.99
C GLY A 575 13.21 23.25 7.04
N GLU A 576 12.96 24.12 6.06
CA GLU A 576 13.95 24.61 5.10
C GLU A 576 13.85 26.13 4.91
N ASP A 577 14.96 26.81 4.59
CA ASP A 577 15.03 28.29 4.45
C ASP A 577 14.36 28.84 3.16
N HIS A 578 13.68 27.98 2.42
CA HIS A 578 12.92 28.26 1.21
C HIS A 578 11.55 27.59 1.28
N VAL A 579 10.64 27.99 0.39
CA VAL A 579 9.28 27.41 0.36
C VAL A 579 9.37 25.93 0.01
N SER A 580 9.00 25.06 0.95
CA SER A 580 8.99 23.61 0.73
C SER A 580 7.88 23.21 -0.25
N PHE A 581 6.66 23.69 0.00
CA PHE A 581 5.50 23.42 -0.84
C PHE A 581 4.43 24.51 -0.68
N TYR A 582 3.54 24.56 -1.67
CA TYR A 582 2.29 25.31 -1.66
C TYR A 582 1.13 24.32 -1.57
N PHE A 583 0.29 24.42 -0.55
CA PHE A 583 -0.89 23.60 -0.34
C PHE A 583 -2.14 24.44 -0.59
N LEU A 584 -2.72 24.31 -1.78
CA LEU A 584 -3.68 25.26 -2.34
C LEU A 584 -4.97 24.60 -2.77
N ASN A 585 -6.13 25.20 -2.51
CA ASN A 585 -7.39 24.72 -3.11
C ASN A 585 -7.72 23.26 -2.77
N ASN A 586 -7.22 22.68 -1.67
CA ASN A 586 -7.49 21.28 -1.32
C ASN A 586 -8.72 21.17 -0.40
N ILE A 587 -9.39 20.03 -0.43
CA ILE A 587 -10.38 19.64 0.59
C ILE A 587 -9.74 18.59 1.48
N VAL A 588 -9.81 18.80 2.79
CA VAL A 588 -9.31 17.86 3.80
C VAL A 588 -10.45 17.46 4.72
N PHE A 589 -10.87 16.20 4.67
CA PHE A 589 -12.07 15.67 5.35
C PHE A 589 -11.74 14.45 6.21
N PHE A 590 -11.90 14.54 7.52
CA PHE A 590 -11.39 13.49 8.42
C PHE A 590 -12.21 13.39 9.69
N GLU A 591 -12.20 12.22 10.32
CA GLU A 591 -12.88 11.98 11.60
C GLU A 591 -11.90 11.79 12.77
N SER A 592 -10.64 11.46 12.48
CA SER A 592 -9.61 11.16 13.45
C SER A 592 -8.24 11.64 12.96
N GLY A 593 -7.21 11.49 13.81
CA GLY A 593 -5.86 11.95 13.51
C GLY A 593 -5.67 13.46 13.70
N GLU A 594 -4.41 13.87 13.67
CA GLU A 594 -4.04 15.29 13.77
C GLU A 594 -4.33 16.03 12.46
N THR A 595 -4.73 17.31 12.52
CA THR A 595 -4.86 18.11 11.29
C THR A 595 -3.49 18.27 10.61
N LEU A 596 -2.48 18.66 11.38
CA LEU A 596 -1.07 18.70 10.99
C LEU A 596 -0.27 17.82 11.96
N TYR A 597 0.56 16.91 11.46
CA TYR A 597 1.34 16.00 12.31
C TYR A 597 2.38 16.72 13.19
N THR A 598 2.33 16.55 14.50
CA THR A 598 3.16 17.24 15.52
C THR A 598 4.15 16.34 16.25
N GLY A 599 4.29 15.08 15.82
CA GLY A 599 5.20 14.12 16.45
C GLY A 599 6.69 14.48 16.34
N SER A 600 7.56 13.61 16.88
CA SER A 600 9.00 13.88 17.06
C SER A 600 9.78 14.17 15.78
N TYR A 601 9.22 13.80 14.64
CA TYR A 601 9.79 14.02 13.31
C TYR A 601 9.08 15.15 12.56
N SER A 602 8.36 16.05 13.23
CA SER A 602 7.69 17.20 12.61
C SER A 602 8.47 18.50 12.82
N ASP A 603 8.41 19.38 11.83
CA ASP A 603 8.93 20.75 11.96
C ASP A 603 8.00 21.74 11.26
N TRP A 604 7.03 22.23 12.02
CA TRP A 604 6.15 23.32 11.63
C TRP A 604 6.67 24.69 12.10
N ILE A 605 7.67 24.70 13.00
CA ILE A 605 8.16 25.90 13.69
C ILE A 605 9.14 26.67 12.80
N THR A 606 9.87 25.97 11.91
CA THR A 606 10.90 26.58 11.08
C THR A 606 10.69 26.37 9.59
N GLY A 607 11.15 27.32 8.78
CA GLY A 607 11.12 27.27 7.33
C GLY A 607 9.85 27.77 6.67
N ASP A 608 9.86 27.85 5.34
CA ASP A 608 8.78 28.45 4.56
C ASP A 608 7.88 27.37 3.93
N TYR A 609 6.57 27.57 4.02
CA TYR A 609 5.51 26.79 3.37
C TYR A 609 4.26 27.68 3.28
N VAL A 610 3.34 27.36 2.37
CA VAL A 610 2.15 28.19 2.14
C VAL A 610 0.92 27.32 2.10
N PHE A 611 -0.02 27.56 3.00
CA PHE A 611 -1.38 27.05 2.93
C PHE A 611 -2.31 28.19 2.53
N GLU A 612 -3.15 28.01 1.51
CA GLU A 612 -4.11 29.03 1.12
C GLU A 612 -5.28 28.43 0.33
N TYR A 613 -6.47 29.03 0.45
CA TYR A 613 -7.68 28.56 -0.22
C TYR A 613 -8.03 27.09 0.04
N ASN A 614 -7.84 26.54 1.23
CA ASN A 614 -8.20 25.15 1.54
C ASN A 614 -9.56 25.08 2.25
N ASP A 615 -10.22 23.93 2.16
CA ASP A 615 -11.45 23.61 2.89
C ASP A 615 -11.17 22.47 3.87
N TRP A 616 -11.21 22.78 5.16
CA TRP A 616 -10.85 21.84 6.22
C TRP A 616 -12.07 21.44 7.03
N TYR A 617 -12.27 20.13 7.19
CA TYR A 617 -13.39 19.61 7.95
C TYR A 617 -13.02 18.38 8.77
N GLY A 618 -12.90 18.59 10.09
CA GLY A 618 -12.90 17.52 11.07
C GLY A 618 -14.34 17.19 11.46
N VAL A 619 -14.80 15.98 11.14
CA VAL A 619 -16.15 15.49 11.44
C VAL A 619 -16.38 15.54 12.96
N GLY A 620 -17.39 16.29 13.39
CA GLY A 620 -17.72 16.46 14.81
C GLY A 620 -16.75 17.35 15.60
N ALA A 621 -15.63 17.79 15.01
CA ALA A 621 -14.60 18.56 15.69
C ALA A 621 -15.07 19.98 16.04
N CYS A 622 -14.87 20.38 17.31
CA CYS A 622 -15.13 21.74 17.76
C CYS A 622 -14.15 22.78 17.19
N GLU A 623 -12.88 22.41 17.12
CA GLU A 623 -11.77 23.21 16.62
C GLU A 623 -10.71 22.26 16.06
N LEU A 624 -10.01 22.69 15.02
CA LEU A 624 -8.87 21.97 14.43
C LEU A 624 -7.56 22.47 15.04
N ASP A 625 -6.60 21.58 15.27
CA ASP A 625 -5.30 21.92 15.84
C ASP A 625 -4.27 22.19 14.73
N TRP A 626 -3.70 23.40 14.72
CA TRP A 626 -2.75 23.85 13.70
C TRP A 626 -1.32 23.76 14.24
N ALA A 627 -0.90 22.53 14.51
CA ALA A 627 0.39 22.24 15.15
C ALA A 627 0.59 22.95 16.50
N GLY A 628 -0.46 22.95 17.35
CA GLY A 628 -0.49 23.61 18.65
C GLY A 628 -1.02 25.06 18.63
N ALA A 629 -1.35 25.61 17.46
CA ALA A 629 -1.95 26.93 17.31
C ALA A 629 -3.48 26.84 17.08
N SER A 630 -4.20 27.88 17.53
CA SER A 630 -5.60 28.07 17.13
C SER A 630 -5.71 28.55 15.68
N TRP A 631 -6.89 28.40 15.07
CA TRP A 631 -7.13 28.90 13.70
C TRP A 631 -6.81 30.40 13.52
N ALA A 632 -7.14 31.22 14.53
CA ALA A 632 -6.86 32.65 14.47
C ALA A 632 -5.37 32.98 14.58
N GLU A 633 -4.60 32.17 15.31
CA GLU A 633 -3.14 32.31 15.41
C GLU A 633 -2.48 31.85 14.10
N TRP A 634 -2.91 30.73 13.55
CA TRP A 634 -2.48 30.23 12.23
C TRP A 634 -2.68 31.29 11.12
N GLN A 635 -3.86 31.92 11.08
CA GLN A 635 -4.14 33.01 10.15
C GLN A 635 -3.32 34.28 10.42
N ALA A 636 -2.99 34.56 11.68
CA ALA A 636 -2.15 35.70 12.03
C ALA A 636 -0.67 35.51 11.62
N GLU A 637 -0.23 34.26 11.46
CA GLU A 637 1.08 33.90 10.88
C GLU A 637 1.10 33.97 9.35
N GLY A 638 -0.07 34.22 8.72
CA GLY A 638 -0.22 34.43 7.29
C GLY A 638 -0.59 33.17 6.51
N GLN A 639 -0.93 32.08 7.20
CA GLN A 639 -1.40 30.83 6.61
C GLN A 639 -2.93 30.84 6.47
N ASP A 640 -3.46 30.19 5.43
CA ASP A 640 -4.89 29.90 5.25
C ASP A 640 -5.82 31.13 5.40
N SER A 641 -5.36 32.30 4.93
CA SER A 641 -6.07 33.58 5.14
C SER A 641 -7.39 33.71 4.37
N ALA A 642 -7.51 32.96 3.27
CA ALA A 642 -8.66 32.82 2.38
C ALA A 642 -9.21 31.38 2.33
N SER A 643 -8.77 30.52 3.24
CA SER A 643 -9.29 29.18 3.48
C SER A 643 -10.52 29.19 4.38
N VAL A 644 -11.19 28.05 4.46
CA VAL A 644 -12.40 27.86 5.26
C VAL A 644 -12.28 26.59 6.12
N VAL A 645 -12.94 26.63 7.28
CA VAL A 645 -13.20 25.44 8.11
C VAL A 645 -14.71 25.21 8.07
N ALA A 646 -15.18 24.33 7.19
CA ALA A 646 -16.60 24.12 6.93
C ALA A 646 -16.86 22.73 6.35
N ASP A 647 -18.08 22.21 6.52
CA ASP A 647 -18.48 20.96 5.85
C ASP A 647 -18.44 21.16 4.33
N PRO A 648 -17.64 20.40 3.56
CA PRO A 648 -17.55 20.53 2.11
C PRO A 648 -18.86 20.12 1.41
N LEU A 649 -19.83 19.54 2.12
CA LEU A 649 -21.10 19.06 1.62
C LEU A 649 -20.93 17.93 0.60
N PHE A 650 -20.09 16.94 0.93
CA PHE A 650 -20.00 15.70 0.15
C PHE A 650 -21.33 14.96 0.11
N THR A 651 -21.55 14.16 -0.93
CA THR A 651 -22.81 13.46 -1.16
C THR A 651 -23.01 12.36 -0.12
N ASP A 652 -22.02 11.49 0.03
CA ASP A 652 -22.02 10.41 1.02
C ASP A 652 -20.56 9.95 1.29
N PRO A 653 -19.75 10.77 2.00
CA PRO A 653 -18.31 10.51 2.13
C PRO A 653 -17.99 9.22 2.91
N PHE A 654 -18.89 8.76 3.78
CA PHE A 654 -18.72 7.51 4.56
C PHE A 654 -19.02 6.26 3.74
N ASN A 655 -19.66 6.41 2.57
CA ASN A 655 -19.71 5.38 1.53
C ASN A 655 -18.79 5.74 0.35
N LEU A 656 -17.75 6.55 0.61
CA LEU A 656 -16.70 6.96 -0.33
C LEU A 656 -17.19 7.77 -1.55
N ASP A 657 -18.38 8.39 -1.45
CA ASP A 657 -18.89 9.34 -2.46
C ASP A 657 -18.52 10.79 -2.08
N PHE A 658 -17.40 11.24 -2.64
CA PHE A 658 -16.86 12.59 -2.48
C PHE A 658 -17.43 13.61 -3.48
N THR A 659 -18.58 13.33 -4.11
CA THR A 659 -19.24 14.30 -5.00
C THR A 659 -19.77 15.49 -4.21
N LEU A 660 -19.45 16.72 -4.62
CA LEU A 660 -19.90 17.94 -3.94
C LEU A 660 -21.37 18.27 -4.24
N LYS A 661 -22.14 18.56 -3.19
CA LYS A 661 -23.52 19.08 -3.31
C LYS A 661 -23.55 20.56 -3.69
N GLU A 662 -24.68 21.01 -4.24
CA GLU A 662 -24.91 22.43 -4.53
C GLU A 662 -24.77 23.28 -3.26
N GLY A 663 -24.03 24.38 -3.36
CA GLY A 663 -23.78 25.29 -2.24
C GLY A 663 -22.57 24.93 -1.38
N SER A 664 -21.78 23.93 -1.78
CA SER A 664 -20.50 23.58 -1.15
C SER A 664 -19.59 24.80 -0.96
N PRO A 665 -18.99 24.98 0.24
CA PRO A 665 -18.01 26.04 0.48
C PRO A 665 -16.73 25.87 -0.35
N ALA A 666 -16.43 24.66 -0.83
CA ALA A 666 -15.31 24.36 -1.72
C ALA A 666 -15.32 25.23 -3.01
N VAL A 667 -16.51 25.65 -3.48
CA VAL A 667 -16.62 26.56 -4.63
C VAL A 667 -15.99 27.93 -4.34
N ALA A 668 -16.09 28.42 -3.10
CA ALA A 668 -15.59 29.74 -2.73
C ALA A 668 -14.06 29.78 -2.64
N ILE A 669 -13.44 28.66 -2.32
CA ILE A 669 -11.98 28.52 -2.34
C ILE A 669 -11.45 28.25 -3.76
N GLY A 670 -12.32 28.05 -4.76
CA GLY A 670 -11.91 27.77 -6.13
C GLY A 670 -11.56 26.31 -6.42
N PHE A 671 -12.03 25.37 -5.59
CA PHE A 671 -11.90 23.94 -5.86
C PHE A 671 -12.66 23.56 -7.14
N GLU A 672 -11.99 22.84 -8.03
CA GLU A 672 -12.55 22.23 -9.22
C GLU A 672 -12.90 20.76 -8.95
N PRO A 673 -14.16 20.34 -9.10
CA PRO A 673 -14.54 18.92 -8.97
C PRO A 673 -13.68 17.99 -9.83
N LEU A 674 -13.37 16.81 -9.28
CA LEU A 674 -12.70 15.71 -9.96
C LEU A 674 -13.69 14.59 -10.29
N ASP A 675 -13.37 13.79 -11.31
CA ASP A 675 -14.13 12.62 -11.73
C ASP A 675 -13.30 11.37 -11.38
N PRO A 676 -13.54 10.74 -10.22
CA PRO A 676 -12.71 9.63 -9.76
C PRO A 676 -12.90 8.36 -10.62
N ASP A 677 -14.05 8.22 -11.30
CA ASP A 677 -14.33 7.08 -12.19
C ASP A 677 -13.48 7.11 -13.47
N ALA A 678 -12.79 8.22 -13.74
CA ALA A 678 -11.85 8.32 -14.86
C ALA A 678 -10.48 7.67 -14.56
N ALA A 679 -10.17 7.39 -13.28
CA ALA A 679 -8.94 6.70 -12.90
C ALA A 679 -9.07 5.18 -13.08
N GLY A 680 -7.93 4.52 -13.29
CA GLY A 680 -7.86 3.08 -13.51
C GLY A 680 -8.13 2.68 -14.96
N LEU A 681 -8.52 1.42 -15.16
CA LEU A 681 -8.58 0.80 -16.48
C LEU A 681 -9.71 1.37 -17.34
N TYR A 682 -9.47 1.46 -18.66
CA TYR A 682 -10.49 1.83 -19.64
C TYR A 682 -10.67 0.77 -20.74
N GLY A 683 -11.79 0.86 -21.46
CA GLY A 683 -12.07 0.03 -22.63
C GLY A 683 -13.20 -0.97 -22.40
N GLU A 684 -13.04 -2.19 -22.90
CA GLU A 684 -14.08 -3.22 -22.84
C GLU A 684 -14.33 -3.70 -21.40
N PRO A 685 -15.59 -3.98 -21.00
CA PRO A 685 -15.92 -4.43 -19.65
C PRO A 685 -15.15 -5.68 -19.20
N GLY A 686 -14.79 -6.56 -20.14
CA GLY A 686 -13.97 -7.74 -19.82
C GLY A 686 -12.61 -7.42 -19.22
N TRP A 687 -12.05 -6.25 -19.54
CA TRP A 687 -10.79 -5.71 -19.00
C TRP A 687 -11.04 -4.84 -17.77
N THR A 688 -11.96 -3.87 -17.84
CA THR A 688 -12.19 -2.92 -16.72
C THR A 688 -12.83 -3.56 -15.50
N GLU A 689 -13.59 -4.64 -15.65
CA GLU A 689 -14.18 -5.41 -14.52
C GLU A 689 -13.23 -6.52 -14.01
N ARG A 690 -12.01 -6.61 -14.55
CA ARG A 690 -11.05 -7.65 -14.18
C ARG A 690 -10.58 -7.54 -12.72
N PRO A 691 -10.25 -6.34 -12.19
CA PRO A 691 -9.83 -6.20 -10.79
C PRO A 691 -10.91 -6.68 -9.80
N ALA A 692 -12.18 -6.43 -10.08
CA ALA A 692 -13.32 -6.85 -9.25
C ALA A 692 -13.49 -8.38 -9.12
N ARG A 693 -12.72 -9.19 -9.85
CA ARG A 693 -12.71 -10.66 -9.73
C ARG A 693 -11.79 -11.16 -8.62
N PHE A 694 -10.95 -10.29 -8.07
CA PHE A 694 -10.03 -10.60 -6.99
C PHE A 694 -10.63 -10.19 -5.65
N VAL A 695 -10.22 -10.91 -4.61
CA VAL A 695 -10.51 -10.53 -3.22
C VAL A 695 -9.19 -10.05 -2.65
N TRP A 696 -9.16 -8.77 -2.31
CA TRP A 696 -7.96 -8.11 -1.79
C TRP A 696 -7.80 -8.36 -0.30
N ALA A 697 -6.56 -8.29 0.18
CA ALA A 697 -6.28 -8.37 1.61
C ALA A 697 -7.02 -7.25 2.36
N PRO A 698 -7.68 -7.55 3.50
CA PRO A 698 -8.28 -6.51 4.32
C PRO A 698 -7.17 -5.54 4.76
N GLN A 699 -7.45 -4.24 4.72
CA GLN A 699 -6.55 -3.25 5.28
C GLN A 699 -6.86 -2.99 6.75
N THR A 700 -5.88 -2.47 7.47
CA THR A 700 -5.89 -2.26 8.93
C THR A 700 -6.46 -0.92 9.37
N HIS A 701 -6.81 -0.02 8.45
CA HIS A 701 -7.45 1.24 8.83
C HIS A 701 -8.90 1.01 9.29
N ALA A 702 -9.34 1.83 10.24
CA ALA A 702 -10.73 1.82 10.67
C ALA A 702 -11.65 2.30 9.54
N GLU A 703 -12.77 1.61 9.35
CA GLU A 703 -13.82 2.04 8.43
C GLU A 703 -14.40 3.39 8.91
N PRO A 704 -14.59 4.38 8.02
CA PRO A 704 -15.17 5.66 8.38
C PRO A 704 -16.56 5.53 9.02
N GLN A 705 -16.75 6.10 10.21
CA GLN A 705 -17.99 5.93 10.99
C GLN A 705 -18.84 7.21 11.11
N GLY A 706 -18.25 8.39 10.92
CA GLY A 706 -18.96 9.67 11.08
C GLY A 706 -18.68 10.40 12.38
N ALA A 707 -19.54 11.37 12.72
CA ALA A 707 -19.40 12.11 13.98
C ALA A 707 -19.78 11.18 15.12
N GLY A 708 -18.79 10.67 15.85
CA GLY A 708 -19.03 9.82 17.00
C GLY A 708 -18.02 8.72 17.24
N PHE A 709 -18.27 7.87 18.23
CA PHE A 709 -17.60 6.59 18.42
C PHE A 709 -18.56 5.55 19.00
N GLY A 710 -18.31 4.27 18.73
CA GLY A 710 -19.01 3.17 19.36
C GLY A 710 -18.08 2.00 19.69
N ASP A 711 -18.51 1.16 20.63
CA ASP A 711 -17.78 -0.03 21.05
C ASP A 711 -18.79 -1.09 21.54
N ASP A 712 -18.93 -2.18 20.79
CA ASP A 712 -19.70 -3.38 21.16
C ASP A 712 -18.80 -4.48 21.75
N PHE A 713 -17.49 -4.21 21.88
CA PHE A 713 -16.48 -5.10 22.45
C PHE A 713 -16.25 -6.44 21.70
N GLU A 714 -16.87 -6.67 20.54
CA GLU A 714 -16.81 -7.96 19.84
C GLU A 714 -15.42 -8.24 19.23
N THR A 715 -14.70 -7.19 18.86
CA THR A 715 -13.35 -7.28 18.28
C THR A 715 -12.24 -7.27 19.33
N THR A 716 -12.53 -6.84 20.57
CA THR A 716 -11.53 -6.74 21.64
C THR A 716 -11.27 -8.10 22.29
N ALA A 717 -9.99 -8.45 22.48
CA ALA A 717 -9.60 -9.75 23.04
C ALA A 717 -10.06 -9.94 24.50
N LEU A 718 -10.30 -11.19 24.90
CA LEU A 718 -10.80 -11.49 26.23
C LEU A 718 -9.78 -11.13 27.32
N GLY A 719 -10.23 -10.37 28.31
CA GLY A 719 -9.43 -9.86 29.41
C GLY A 719 -8.72 -8.53 29.12
N ASP A 720 -8.70 -8.09 27.86
CA ASP A 720 -8.11 -6.81 27.48
C ASP A 720 -9.08 -5.65 27.77
N PRO A 721 -8.55 -4.45 28.07
CA PRO A 721 -9.36 -3.25 28.20
C PRO A 721 -10.01 -2.88 26.84
N PRO A 722 -11.09 -2.08 26.86
CA PRO A 722 -11.76 -1.67 25.63
C PRO A 722 -10.86 -0.78 24.77
N ALA A 723 -10.96 -0.93 23.45
CA ALA A 723 -10.14 -0.21 22.49
C ALA A 723 -10.42 1.31 22.56
N GLY A 724 -9.38 2.14 22.41
CA GLY A 724 -9.53 3.61 22.40
C GLY A 724 -9.85 4.27 23.76
N ALA A 725 -10.14 3.50 24.81
CA ALA A 725 -10.37 4.03 26.15
C ALA A 725 -9.07 4.11 26.96
N THR A 726 -8.93 5.14 27.80
CA THR A 726 -7.92 5.12 28.86
C THR A 726 -8.49 4.43 30.09
N VAL A 727 -7.78 3.40 30.58
CA VAL A 727 -8.11 2.69 31.82
C VAL A 727 -7.19 3.14 32.95
N TYR A 728 -7.75 3.35 34.14
CA TYR A 728 -6.99 3.80 35.30
C TYR A 728 -7.36 3.08 36.59
N GLY A 729 -6.31 2.79 37.37
CA GLY A 729 -6.40 2.21 38.71
C GLY A 729 -6.80 0.73 38.72
N THR A 730 -6.39 -0.02 37.69
CA THR A 730 -6.53 -1.47 37.67
C THR A 730 -5.38 -2.16 38.43
N ASP A 731 -5.73 -3.17 39.21
CA ASP A 731 -4.81 -4.10 39.89
C ASP A 731 -5.51 -5.44 40.13
N ALA A 732 -4.93 -6.32 40.95
CA ALA A 732 -5.52 -7.63 41.26
C ALA A 732 -6.90 -7.59 41.97
N ARG A 733 -7.38 -6.41 42.37
CA ARG A 733 -8.63 -6.15 43.09
C ARG A 733 -9.55 -5.15 42.36
N ALA A 734 -9.10 -4.62 41.23
CA ALA A 734 -9.84 -3.68 40.40
C ALA A 734 -9.53 -4.01 38.94
N THR A 735 -10.44 -4.62 38.20
CA THR A 735 -10.19 -5.01 36.80
C THR A 735 -11.20 -4.36 35.87
N ILE A 736 -10.74 -4.01 34.68
CA ILE A 736 -11.57 -3.64 33.53
C ILE A 736 -11.11 -4.53 32.39
N GLY A 737 -12.00 -5.33 31.82
CA GLY A 737 -11.64 -6.19 30.69
C GLY A 737 -12.84 -6.85 30.04
N VAL A 738 -12.70 -7.16 28.75
CA VAL A 738 -13.75 -7.79 27.94
C VAL A 738 -13.94 -9.26 28.33
N THR A 739 -15.20 -9.70 28.40
CA THR A 739 -15.59 -11.03 28.85
C THR A 739 -16.71 -11.59 27.97
N GLU A 740 -16.86 -12.92 27.95
CA GLU A 740 -18.04 -13.58 27.35
C GLU A 740 -19.20 -13.73 28.35
N ALA A 741 -18.99 -13.29 29.60
CA ALA A 741 -20.01 -13.34 30.62
C ALA A 741 -20.97 -12.15 30.50
N GLU A 742 -22.27 -12.44 30.53
CA GLU A 742 -23.31 -11.41 30.56
C GLU A 742 -23.20 -10.46 29.35
N ALA A 743 -23.20 -10.96 28.10
CA ALA A 743 -23.33 -10.08 26.93
C ALA A 743 -24.77 -9.53 26.82
N HIS A 744 -24.94 -8.25 26.44
CA HIS A 744 -26.26 -7.67 26.18
C HIS A 744 -26.69 -7.99 24.75
N THR A 745 -25.86 -7.62 23.77
CA THR A 745 -25.94 -8.13 22.41
C THR A 745 -24.68 -8.94 22.07
N GLY A 746 -24.59 -9.52 20.88
CA GLY A 746 -23.39 -10.26 20.49
C GLY A 746 -23.01 -11.45 21.41
N ALA A 747 -21.70 -11.60 21.65
CA ALA A 747 -21.09 -12.64 22.44
C ALA A 747 -20.18 -12.10 23.57
N ARG A 748 -19.85 -10.80 23.58
CA ARG A 748 -18.93 -10.18 24.52
C ARG A 748 -19.57 -8.96 25.20
N ALA A 749 -19.03 -8.60 26.36
CA ALA A 749 -19.34 -7.36 27.06
C ALA A 749 -18.12 -6.93 27.88
N LEU A 750 -18.11 -5.68 28.33
CA LEU A 750 -17.05 -5.17 29.18
C LEU A 750 -17.40 -5.33 30.66
N GLU A 751 -16.53 -5.98 31.44
CA GLU A 751 -16.68 -6.11 32.89
C GLU A 751 -15.79 -5.12 33.65
N LEU A 752 -16.39 -4.33 34.54
CA LEU A 752 -15.71 -3.58 35.58
C LEU A 752 -15.95 -4.30 36.91
N HIS A 753 -14.86 -4.74 37.55
CA HIS A 753 -14.91 -5.45 38.83
C HIS A 753 -14.13 -4.66 39.88
N ASP A 754 -14.79 -4.26 40.95
CA ASP A 754 -14.18 -3.62 42.10
C ASP A 754 -14.30 -4.47 43.37
N GLN A 755 -13.26 -4.42 44.21
CA GLN A 755 -13.21 -5.15 45.48
C GLN A 755 -12.80 -4.23 46.64
N PRO A 756 -13.12 -4.55 47.90
CA PRO A 756 -12.80 -3.68 49.03
C PRO A 756 -11.29 -3.38 49.18
N GLY A 757 -10.98 -2.14 49.55
CA GLY A 757 -9.62 -1.71 49.92
C GLY A 757 -8.79 -1.12 48.78
N LEU A 758 -9.44 -0.53 47.78
CA LEU A 758 -8.81 0.20 46.68
C LEU A 758 -8.19 1.52 47.16
N ALA A 759 -7.24 2.03 46.37
CA ALA A 759 -6.50 3.25 46.68
C ALA A 759 -7.39 4.50 46.70
N ALA A 760 -8.48 4.48 45.95
CA ALA A 760 -9.52 5.51 45.94
C ALA A 760 -10.86 4.87 45.59
N SER A 761 -11.96 5.49 46.04
CA SER A 761 -13.32 4.98 45.85
C SER A 761 -13.83 5.11 44.41
N TYR A 762 -13.13 5.81 43.53
CA TYR A 762 -13.53 6.01 42.13
C TYR A 762 -12.77 5.07 41.18
N LEU A 763 -12.15 4.02 41.72
CA LEU A 763 -11.41 3.03 40.95
C LEU A 763 -12.14 1.69 40.99
N PRO A 764 -12.07 0.89 39.92
CA PRO A 764 -11.48 1.23 38.63
C PRO A 764 -12.35 2.20 37.82
N MET A 765 -11.72 2.97 36.93
CA MET A 765 -12.42 3.80 35.95
C MET A 765 -11.82 3.66 34.56
N MET A 766 -12.65 3.97 33.56
CA MET A 766 -12.23 4.16 32.18
C MET A 766 -12.85 5.42 31.60
N TRP A 767 -12.26 5.95 30.53
CA TRP A 767 -12.88 7.01 29.75
C TRP A 767 -12.40 7.04 28.30
N TYR A 768 -13.27 7.58 27.44
CA TYR A 768 -12.94 8.01 26.10
C TYR A 768 -12.71 9.53 26.09
N SER A 769 -11.84 10.02 25.22
CA SER A 769 -11.48 11.45 25.12
C SER A 769 -11.84 12.01 23.74
N PRO A 770 -13.14 12.11 23.39
CA PRO A 770 -13.53 12.62 22.08
C PRO A 770 -13.36 14.15 22.00
N SER A 771 -13.80 14.79 20.92
CA SER A 771 -13.85 16.25 20.80
C SER A 771 -15.17 16.71 20.17
N LEU A 772 -16.29 16.17 20.68
CA LEU A 772 -17.62 16.37 20.09
C LEU A 772 -18.21 17.73 20.45
N CYS A 773 -18.93 18.30 19.49
CA CYS A 773 -19.67 19.55 19.60
C CYS A 773 -21.10 19.43 19.04
N GLY A 774 -21.95 20.40 19.36
CA GLY A 774 -23.33 20.41 18.86
C GLY A 774 -24.24 19.45 19.63
N ALA A 775 -25.22 18.86 18.94
CA ALA A 775 -26.13 17.90 19.55
C ALA A 775 -25.45 16.53 19.61
N VAL A 776 -25.30 15.97 20.80
CA VAL A 776 -24.70 14.66 21.04
C VAL A 776 -25.73 13.74 21.69
N THR A 777 -25.82 12.51 21.19
CA THR A 777 -26.58 11.41 21.78
C THR A 777 -25.63 10.30 22.19
N GLY A 778 -25.54 10.03 23.49
CA GLY A 778 -24.77 8.89 24.01
C GLY A 778 -25.69 7.76 24.42
N ARG A 779 -25.37 6.56 23.97
CA ARG A 779 -26.09 5.31 24.25
C ARG A 779 -25.12 4.27 24.79
N PHE A 780 -25.60 3.48 25.73
CA PHE A 780 -24.92 2.28 26.22
C PHE A 780 -25.90 1.42 27.01
N ALA A 781 -25.67 0.11 27.01
CA ALA A 781 -26.29 -0.81 27.94
C ALA A 781 -25.43 -0.91 29.21
N VAL A 782 -26.06 -0.98 30.38
CA VAL A 782 -25.38 -1.22 31.66
C VAL A 782 -26.15 -2.21 32.52
N LYS A 783 -25.42 -3.14 33.14
CA LYS A 783 -25.92 -4.05 34.16
C LYS A 783 -25.10 -3.90 35.43
N VAL A 784 -25.76 -3.55 36.53
CA VAL A 784 -25.11 -3.24 37.82
C VAL A 784 -25.46 -4.32 38.83
N GLU A 785 -24.47 -5.07 39.34
CA GLU A 785 -24.69 -6.11 40.36
C GLU A 785 -25.16 -5.51 41.70
N GLU A 786 -25.89 -6.29 42.49
CA GLU A 786 -26.32 -5.89 43.83
C GLU A 786 -25.12 -5.47 44.70
N GLY A 787 -25.14 -4.21 45.17
CA GLY A 787 -24.07 -3.62 45.98
C GLY A 787 -23.01 -2.86 45.18
N ALA A 788 -22.93 -3.03 43.86
CA ALA A 788 -22.09 -2.19 43.00
C ALA A 788 -22.64 -0.76 42.92
N VAL A 789 -21.75 0.19 42.61
CA VAL A 789 -22.09 1.60 42.40
C VAL A 789 -21.56 2.00 41.03
N PHE A 790 -22.46 2.25 40.10
CA PHE A 790 -22.11 2.74 38.78
C PHE A 790 -22.20 4.26 38.73
N TYR A 791 -21.15 4.90 38.23
CA TYR A 791 -21.10 6.33 37.96
C TYR A 791 -20.62 6.59 36.53
N HIS A 792 -21.41 7.38 35.80
CA HIS A 792 -21.09 7.83 34.44
C HIS A 792 -21.13 9.35 34.38
N GLU A 793 -20.14 9.95 33.72
CA GLU A 793 -20.02 11.41 33.61
C GLU A 793 -19.39 11.85 32.30
N TRP A 794 -19.88 12.97 31.78
CA TRP A 794 -19.31 13.71 30.67
C TRP A 794 -18.54 14.92 31.20
N ARG A 795 -17.38 15.25 30.63
CA ARG A 795 -16.63 16.45 31.01
C ARG A 795 -16.09 17.22 29.82
N ASP A 796 -15.82 18.49 30.08
CA ASP A 796 -14.94 19.34 29.29
C ASP A 796 -13.65 19.60 30.07
N TRP A 797 -12.54 19.11 29.54
CA TRP A 797 -11.19 19.42 29.98
C TRP A 797 -10.64 20.54 29.10
N ALA A 798 -10.79 21.78 29.56
CA ALA A 798 -10.45 22.96 28.76
C ALA A 798 -8.94 23.11 28.47
N ASP A 799 -8.04 22.49 29.25
CA ASP A 799 -6.60 22.76 29.15
C ASP A 799 -5.65 21.69 29.74
N PHE A 800 -6.15 20.51 30.14
CA PHE A 800 -5.38 19.47 30.85
C PHE A 800 -4.57 19.97 32.08
N THR A 801 -4.82 21.19 32.60
CA THR A 801 -4.07 21.76 33.74
C THR A 801 -4.59 21.32 35.11
N GLY A 802 -5.55 20.39 35.13
CA GLY A 802 -6.19 19.89 36.35
C GLY A 802 -7.57 20.49 36.64
N SER A 803 -8.12 21.34 35.76
CA SER A 803 -9.47 21.90 35.87
C SER A 803 -10.39 21.34 34.78
N TYR A 804 -11.60 20.93 35.16
CA TYR A 804 -12.61 20.43 34.24
C TYR A 804 -14.01 20.96 34.59
N THR A 805 -14.90 20.93 33.61
CA THR A 805 -16.33 21.22 33.78
C THR A 805 -17.12 19.92 33.67
N ALA A 806 -17.89 19.58 34.70
CA ALA A 806 -18.75 18.40 34.74
C ALA A 806 -20.09 18.64 34.03
N GLY A 807 -20.44 17.74 33.12
CA GLY A 807 -21.64 17.78 32.28
C GLY A 807 -22.72 16.79 32.74
N PRO A 808 -23.45 16.16 31.78
CA PRO A 808 -24.34 15.05 32.07
C PRO A 808 -23.67 13.98 32.95
N SER A 809 -24.39 13.50 33.96
CA SER A 809 -23.90 12.45 34.85
C SER A 809 -25.05 11.67 35.48
N ILE A 810 -24.86 10.37 35.64
CA ILE A 810 -25.82 9.47 36.29
C ILE A 810 -25.12 8.58 37.32
N TRP A 811 -25.89 8.20 38.34
CA TRP A 811 -25.50 7.21 39.34
C TRP A 811 -26.56 6.12 39.43
N ILE A 812 -26.12 4.86 39.50
CA ILE A 812 -26.98 3.71 39.81
C ILE A 812 -26.40 3.02 41.04
N GLN A 813 -27.17 3.03 42.13
CA GLN A 813 -26.78 2.43 43.41
C GLN A 813 -28.04 2.00 44.18
N ASP A 814 -27.98 0.81 44.79
CA ASP A 814 -29.03 0.30 45.69
C ASP A 814 -30.45 0.38 45.08
N GLY A 815 -30.56 0.10 43.77
CA GLY A 815 -31.80 0.14 43.00
C GLY A 815 -32.35 1.55 42.74
N ALA A 816 -31.53 2.60 42.85
CA ALA A 816 -31.91 3.97 42.56
C ALA A 816 -31.04 4.58 41.44
N LEU A 817 -31.70 5.12 40.42
CA LEU A 817 -31.10 6.00 39.42
C LEU A 817 -31.14 7.44 39.93
N SER A 818 -30.00 8.14 39.93
CA SER A 818 -29.92 9.51 40.44
C SER A 818 -29.00 10.42 39.62
N VAL A 819 -29.29 11.72 39.67
CA VAL A 819 -28.53 12.80 39.01
C VAL A 819 -28.27 13.90 40.02
N GLY A 820 -27.01 14.32 40.17
CA GLY A 820 -26.62 15.37 41.13
C GLY A 820 -27.05 15.09 42.57
N GLY A 821 -27.08 13.81 42.99
CA GLY A 821 -27.53 13.37 44.31
C GLY A 821 -29.05 13.36 44.51
N THR A 822 -29.85 13.59 43.46
CA THR A 822 -31.32 13.50 43.49
C THR A 822 -31.78 12.22 42.82
N ALA A 823 -32.47 11.36 43.57
CA ALA A 823 -33.08 10.14 43.02
C ALA A 823 -34.20 10.49 42.02
N LEU A 824 -34.14 9.90 40.82
CA LEU A 824 -35.07 10.11 39.72
C LEU A 824 -36.08 8.97 39.60
N ALA A 825 -35.60 7.72 39.62
CA ALA A 825 -36.42 6.51 39.55
C ALA A 825 -35.78 5.35 40.32
N SER A 826 -36.58 4.32 40.57
CA SER A 826 -36.06 3.00 40.98
C SER A 826 -35.82 2.16 39.74
N VAL A 827 -34.71 1.45 39.71
CA VAL A 827 -34.29 0.57 38.60
C VAL A 827 -33.87 -0.80 39.15
N PRO A 828 -34.04 -1.90 38.40
CA PRO A 828 -33.62 -3.23 38.83
C PRO A 828 -32.09 -3.34 38.89
N MET A 829 -31.59 -4.03 39.93
CA MET A 829 -30.18 -4.44 40.03
C MET A 829 -30.01 -5.83 39.42
N GLY A 830 -28.90 -6.08 38.74
CA GLY A 830 -28.58 -7.36 38.10
C GLY A 830 -29.31 -7.62 36.78
N GLU A 831 -30.05 -6.66 36.25
CA GLU A 831 -30.68 -6.68 34.93
C GLU A 831 -30.07 -5.59 34.03
N TRP A 832 -30.18 -5.77 32.72
CA TRP A 832 -29.72 -4.80 31.73
C TRP A 832 -30.63 -3.57 31.69
N LEU A 833 -30.00 -2.40 31.60
CA LEU A 833 -30.62 -1.11 31.40
C LEU A 833 -30.00 -0.47 30.16
N GLU A 834 -30.82 -0.09 29.18
CA GLU A 834 -30.37 0.74 28.07
C GLU A 834 -30.46 2.20 28.50
N VAL A 835 -29.36 2.93 28.40
CA VAL A 835 -29.24 4.33 28.78
C VAL A 835 -29.04 5.18 27.54
N GLU A 836 -29.84 6.23 27.38
CA GLU A 836 -29.70 7.21 26.30
C GLU A 836 -29.65 8.63 26.89
N ILE A 837 -28.60 9.37 26.55
CA ILE A 837 -28.32 10.73 27.03
C ILE A 837 -28.32 11.65 25.82
N HIS A 838 -29.18 12.66 25.83
CA HIS A 838 -29.19 13.71 24.81
C HIS A 838 -28.72 15.03 25.40
N HIS A 839 -27.62 15.56 24.88
CA HIS A 839 -27.09 16.86 25.31
C HIS A 839 -26.63 17.67 24.11
N VAL A 840 -27.04 18.93 24.07
CA VAL A 840 -26.43 19.90 23.15
C VAL A 840 -25.24 20.51 23.87
N VAL A 841 -24.02 20.22 23.43
CA VAL A 841 -22.79 20.83 23.96
C VAL A 841 -22.93 22.37 23.91
N GLY A 842 -22.63 23.04 25.02
CA GLY A 842 -22.95 24.45 25.26
C GLY A 842 -24.30 24.71 25.96
N SER A 843 -25.16 23.71 26.11
CA SER A 843 -26.41 23.80 26.87
C SER A 843 -26.18 23.54 28.36
N SER A 844 -26.93 24.25 29.21
CA SER A 844 -26.99 24.00 30.65
C SER A 844 -28.02 22.95 31.06
N THR A 845 -28.65 22.29 30.08
CA THR A 845 -29.63 21.22 30.32
C THR A 845 -29.46 20.07 29.32
N TRP A 846 -29.85 18.87 29.75
CA TRP A 846 -29.80 17.62 28.99
C TRP A 846 -31.01 16.73 29.32
N ASP A 847 -31.23 15.71 28.49
CA ASP A 847 -32.32 14.75 28.63
C ASP A 847 -31.75 13.33 28.81
N LEU A 848 -32.45 12.50 29.58
CA LEU A 848 -32.08 11.12 29.93
C LEU A 848 -33.26 10.19 29.71
N ASP A 849 -33.05 9.14 28.94
CA ASP A 849 -33.94 8.00 28.80
C ASP A 849 -33.25 6.74 29.36
N VAL A 850 -33.97 5.96 30.17
CA VAL A 850 -33.49 4.66 30.67
C VAL A 850 -34.56 3.61 30.45
N THR A 851 -34.23 2.55 29.72
CA THR A 851 -35.14 1.43 29.40
C THR A 851 -34.73 0.19 30.16
N GLU A 852 -35.65 -0.37 30.95
CA GLU A 852 -35.45 -1.67 31.62
C GLU A 852 -35.61 -2.83 30.63
N ALA A 853 -35.04 -4.00 30.95
CA ALA A 853 -35.11 -5.20 30.11
C ALA A 853 -36.54 -5.67 29.74
N ASP A 854 -37.57 -5.29 30.51
CA ASP A 854 -38.97 -5.58 30.19
C ASP A 854 -39.64 -4.56 29.24
N GLY A 855 -38.89 -3.55 28.80
CA GLY A 855 -39.32 -2.44 27.95
C GLY A 855 -39.90 -1.23 28.70
N THR A 856 -39.83 -1.20 30.03
CA THR A 856 -40.25 -0.03 30.82
C THR A 856 -39.30 1.14 30.60
N LEU A 857 -39.79 2.23 30.00
CA LEU A 857 -39.04 3.45 29.73
C LEU A 857 -39.25 4.52 30.81
N HIS A 858 -38.15 5.08 31.31
CA HIS A 858 -38.10 6.24 32.20
C HIS A 858 -37.47 7.43 31.48
N SER A 859 -38.25 8.48 31.22
CA SER A 859 -37.79 9.69 30.53
C SER A 859 -37.71 10.91 31.44
N PHE A 860 -36.58 11.61 31.40
CA PHE A 860 -36.30 12.81 32.19
C PHE A 860 -35.77 13.93 31.29
N THR A 861 -36.50 15.03 31.18
CA THR A 861 -36.13 16.16 30.33
C THR A 861 -35.67 17.37 31.13
N GLY A 862 -34.70 18.12 30.63
CA GLY A 862 -34.25 19.39 31.21
C GLY A 862 -33.47 19.22 32.52
N LEU A 863 -32.75 18.11 32.66
CA LEU A 863 -31.86 17.86 33.79
C LEU A 863 -30.75 18.92 33.80
N PRO A 864 -30.35 19.45 34.96
CA PRO A 864 -29.32 20.47 35.03
C PRO A 864 -27.94 19.89 34.65
N SER A 865 -27.15 20.67 33.93
CA SER A 865 -25.74 20.39 33.62
C SER A 865 -24.96 21.71 33.59
N ALA A 866 -23.64 21.65 33.78
CA ALA A 866 -22.81 22.79 33.41
C ALA A 866 -22.76 22.92 31.88
N SER A 867 -22.55 24.15 31.40
CA SER A 867 -22.35 24.39 29.97
C SER A 867 -20.95 23.91 29.58
N LEU A 868 -20.87 22.75 28.92
CA LEU A 868 -19.64 22.24 28.32
C LEU A 868 -19.26 23.12 27.11
N GLY A 869 -18.00 23.52 26.97
CA GLY A 869 -17.50 24.16 25.76
C GLY A 869 -17.24 23.16 24.63
N ARG A 870 -16.78 21.96 25.01
CA ARG A 870 -16.66 20.75 24.18
C ARG A 870 -16.95 19.51 25.01
N LEU A 871 -17.36 18.41 24.40
CA LEU A 871 -17.38 17.11 25.08
C LEU A 871 -16.03 16.42 24.86
N SER A 872 -15.18 16.42 25.88
CA SER A 872 -13.80 15.95 25.76
C SER A 872 -13.44 14.75 26.64
N TRP A 873 -14.42 14.22 27.36
CA TRP A 873 -14.23 13.12 28.29
C TRP A 873 -15.57 12.47 28.58
N ILE A 874 -15.66 11.16 28.38
CA ILE A 874 -16.83 10.35 28.70
C ILE A 874 -16.32 9.17 29.51
N GLY A 875 -16.69 9.11 30.79
CA GLY A 875 -16.11 8.11 31.68
C GLY A 875 -17.13 7.27 32.41
N PHE A 876 -16.72 6.03 32.62
CA PHE A 876 -17.44 4.96 33.27
C PHE A 876 -16.66 4.51 34.49
N VAL A 877 -17.31 4.48 35.65
CA VAL A 877 -16.65 4.33 36.95
C VAL A 877 -17.40 3.29 37.79
N ALA A 878 -16.65 2.33 38.30
CA ALA A 878 -17.09 1.47 39.39
C ALA A 878 -16.64 2.11 40.72
N GLN A 879 -17.61 2.49 41.56
CA GLN A 879 -17.39 3.28 42.77
C GLN A 879 -17.91 2.59 44.04
N GLY A 880 -17.78 1.27 44.12
CA GLY A 880 -18.19 0.46 45.26
C GLY A 880 -17.09 0.29 46.32
N GLU A 881 -17.50 -0.17 47.51
CA GLU A 881 -16.59 -0.68 48.55
C GLU A 881 -16.86 -2.17 48.84
N VAL A 882 -17.51 -2.87 47.91
CA VAL A 882 -17.90 -4.28 48.01
C VAL A 882 -17.34 -5.05 46.82
N ASP A 883 -17.28 -6.38 46.92
CA ASP A 883 -16.86 -7.27 45.83
C ASP A 883 -18.05 -7.46 44.89
N ALA A 884 -18.15 -6.63 43.85
CA ALA A 884 -19.28 -6.60 42.92
C ALA A 884 -18.85 -6.17 41.51
N LYS A 885 -19.71 -6.45 40.53
CA LYS A 885 -19.40 -6.22 39.12
C LYS A 885 -20.40 -5.31 38.43
N ILE A 886 -19.92 -4.65 37.38
CA ILE A 886 -20.71 -3.87 36.45
C ILE A 886 -20.35 -4.36 35.05
N TRP A 887 -21.36 -4.54 34.20
CA TRP A 887 -21.16 -4.84 32.79
C TRP A 887 -21.65 -3.68 31.94
N LEU A 888 -20.91 -3.38 30.87
CA LEU A 888 -21.25 -2.40 29.85
C LEU A 888 -21.25 -3.07 28.48
N ASP A 889 -22.12 -2.59 27.60
CA ASP A 889 -22.24 -3.08 26.22
C ASP A 889 -22.84 -2.00 25.30
N ASP A 890 -22.73 -2.18 23.99
CA ASP A 890 -23.35 -1.34 22.94
C ASP A 890 -23.11 0.18 23.11
N LEU A 891 -21.86 0.61 23.32
CA LEU A 891 -21.55 2.03 23.43
C LEU A 891 -21.72 2.69 22.05
N ALA A 892 -22.41 3.83 22.01
CA ALA A 892 -22.51 4.67 20.81
C ALA A 892 -22.69 6.14 21.20
N PHE A 893 -21.81 7.02 20.75
CA PHE A 893 -21.88 8.46 21.01
C PHE A 893 -21.79 9.20 19.70
N GLU A 894 -22.89 9.83 19.27
CA GLU A 894 -23.05 10.49 17.96
C GLU A 894 -23.39 11.98 18.10
#